data_AF-U1JR23-F1
#
_entry.id   AF-U1JR23-F1
#
_cell.length_a   1.000
_cell.length_b   1.000
_cell.length_c   1.000
_cell.angle_alpha   90.00
_cell.angle_beta   90.00
_cell.angle_gamma   90.00
#
_symmetry.space_group_name_H-M   'P 1'
#
loop_
_entity.id
_entity.type
_entity.pdbx_description
1 polymer ?
#
loop_
_entity_poly.entity_id
_entity_poly.type
_entity_poly.pdbx_seq_one_letter_code
_entity_poly.pdbx_strand_id
1 'polypeptide(L)'
;MKKTIIGSAVLLSLGSSAALANTLCGDPTLPRQGEVSANQTHCITNYGHYFYVEVPYENSQLVISTSGGTYNGVDAAISLYEGNHWSGTVTQRSDNADTNTEQLSETSRAGRRYFKIDGNIAQTTLKVDVTGGDIPPPLGDYIIYNTNIAVNLPNPAINSKSQYGSIIPTILAAKYADFEALAGAENDPLTDVLEAIHYLADADDIADPDLNQLLYFLGSYKFYAQAITTAEASNLNTAMQAVAKMTAFLSPTGSVIQEGYAKAINNFQRGNGANHFKDQLPHILAAIQYHSLQTDPFKANNASDAMMEMLGAVANAALYGDPAAQNAINERILDVMSVIRSFAVLGETAIDLRWSKESDRQWIVPHSYIALGKIATIATDEAKARFDSIVLETHEKLIAWLSTETIETLTTKKYLDSAKRLCESTDPLFGHCIVPPKESDILTVTHTCSESVTIRAQSTISQSILNKSCAEMALQETEFHAFFNTQGSPVANDKNTTLEVVVFSSPDDYKKYAPEFFDNVDTDNGGIYLEGTPEKEGNQARFLAMQCPDAWVGKSCQYEDQIYNLRHEYVHYLDGRYVKVGGFNYYNYNVSWSEGMAEYLANGTDFARTLESIKGKVIPPLYNLLFMAYGYDDLYQWSYFAMRYLDEQHNSDMHLLKDALRNGSKEGYVSSLKAVAQRSQADFEAFVMANSQAIAANTEVIPDAGKLGSCGLTQQYVRPVDANNTDYTITNNTDTPVSIFWIDNQKGTANFAKNYKTLGQGDTYTATNWREFDRIMLSDNNLNCLGVASLKSAGNTFTINADLVKDVVPETLPAQHTLGSCELVKPHIIGDEAHQFSITNTTDHPVRLFRIDNLTGKPKYESAADGFDYGYGTLQKGQSYTSDIWYANRRFMITDARLNCLSVGVLDHPTGNFTIDEAIVANAKSPEVLPAANQFGSCDLMEKHLTGPFEADFKFTNTTDTTVRIYRVDNETGVLSDSFEFKTLAQGETYSSANTWKWFGNRRAAITTQSGQCLAVAVMSEENTLNDYTITPDIIDNGNGNNDADGDGVIDSEDAFPHDPTETKDTDGDGFGDNKDAFPNDRTEWLDSDGDGIGDNSDPFPNDPNNGAIQDCGAATINYGQLTLGKNECIAGGRNSFYVWVAADNTTLTLQSQGGEGDVGIYFNADTWASKANAQYKSGEAGTAQSLVVTANRGWRYITLNTNTNFKGVTFSVKAH
;
A
#
# COMPACT_ATOMS: atom_id res chain seq x y z
N MET A 1 -12.00 60.98 -9.72
CA MET A 1 -12.90 60.71 -10.87
C MET A 1 -14.12 59.92 -10.37
N LYS A 2 -15.13 59.70 -11.24
CA LYS A 2 -16.34 58.82 -11.12
C LYS A 2 -16.22 57.62 -10.15
N LYS A 3 -17.27 57.03 -9.54
CA LYS A 3 -18.74 57.24 -9.39
C LYS A 3 -19.21 56.23 -8.30
N THR A 4 -20.04 56.59 -7.30
CA THR A 4 -21.53 56.46 -7.24
C THR A 4 -22.11 55.06 -6.99
N ILE A 5 -22.92 54.95 -5.93
CA ILE A 5 -24.15 54.14 -5.69
C ILE A 5 -24.76 54.73 -4.40
N ILE A 6 -26.03 55.08 -4.20
CA ILE A 6 -27.36 54.92 -4.86
C ILE A 6 -28.07 53.58 -4.61
N GLY A 7 -29.01 53.60 -3.64
CA GLY A 7 -30.14 52.67 -3.55
C GLY A 7 -31.34 53.14 -4.39
N SER A 8 -32.36 52.30 -4.56
CA SER A 8 -33.44 52.56 -5.53
C SER A 8 -34.83 52.17 -5.05
N ALA A 9 -35.80 53.01 -5.40
CA ALA A 9 -37.22 52.68 -5.49
C ALA A 9 -37.75 53.20 -6.84
N VAL A 10 -38.63 52.41 -7.48
CA VAL A 10 -39.65 52.81 -8.47
C VAL A 10 -39.23 53.75 -9.63
N LEU A 11 -39.33 53.27 -10.88
CA LEU A 11 -40.10 53.98 -11.92
C LEU A 11 -40.48 53.12 -13.13
N LEU A 12 -41.55 53.56 -13.79
CA LEU A 12 -42.30 52.88 -14.85
C LEU A 12 -42.15 53.60 -16.21
N SER A 13 -42.22 52.79 -17.28
CA SER A 13 -42.87 53.09 -18.58
C SER A 13 -42.14 53.88 -19.69
N LEU A 14 -42.54 53.50 -20.92
CA LEU A 14 -42.32 54.12 -22.25
C LEU A 14 -40.88 54.04 -22.81
N GLY A 15 -40.63 53.49 -24.01
CA GLY A 15 -41.52 52.81 -24.95
C GLY A 15 -41.02 52.92 -26.40
N SER A 16 -40.78 51.80 -27.07
CA SER A 16 -40.55 51.77 -28.53
C SER A 16 -41.08 50.46 -29.13
N SER A 17 -42.07 50.61 -30.00
CA SER A 17 -42.83 49.52 -30.61
C SER A 17 -42.04 48.76 -31.68
N ALA A 18 -41.89 47.45 -31.50
CA ALA A 18 -41.71 46.50 -32.58
C ALA A 18 -42.64 45.31 -32.31
N ALA A 19 -43.64 45.10 -33.17
CA ALA A 19 -44.59 44.01 -33.02
C ALA A 19 -43.91 42.68 -33.38
N LEU A 20 -43.55 41.90 -32.37
CA LEU A 20 -43.31 40.46 -32.56
C LEU A 20 -44.68 39.79 -32.67
N ALA A 21 -44.89 39.05 -33.75
CA ALA A 21 -46.13 38.31 -33.96
C ALA A 21 -46.31 37.24 -32.88
N ASN A 22 -47.54 37.08 -32.37
CA ASN A 22 -47.88 36.01 -31.43
C ASN A 22 -47.52 34.65 -32.03
N THR A 23 -46.42 34.05 -31.58
CA THR A 23 -46.11 32.65 -31.82
C THR A 23 -47.11 31.80 -31.05
N LEU A 24 -47.85 30.97 -31.78
CA LEU A 24 -48.79 30.00 -31.24
C LEU A 24 -48.01 28.90 -30.48
N CYS A 25 -48.44 28.54 -29.26
CA CYS A 25 -47.66 27.70 -28.34
C CYS A 25 -47.56 26.20 -28.68
N GLY A 26 -48.00 25.77 -29.87
CA GLY A 26 -47.99 24.37 -30.31
C GLY A 26 -49.25 23.57 -29.94
N ASP A 27 -49.17 22.24 -30.07
CA ASP A 27 -50.27 21.34 -29.72
C ASP A 27 -50.57 21.35 -28.21
N PRO A 28 -51.82 21.06 -27.78
CA PRO A 28 -52.19 21.08 -26.37
C PRO A 28 -51.40 20.06 -25.54
N THR A 29 -50.68 20.53 -24.54
CA THR A 29 -49.78 19.70 -23.70
C THR A 29 -50.44 19.16 -22.43
N LEU A 30 -51.68 19.56 -22.15
CA LEU A 30 -52.43 19.18 -20.95
C LEU A 30 -53.85 18.68 -21.31
N PRO A 31 -54.41 17.70 -20.57
CA PRO A 31 -55.83 17.40 -20.62
C PRO A 31 -56.66 18.59 -20.09
N ARG A 32 -57.98 18.61 -20.34
CA ARG A 32 -58.85 19.69 -19.82
C ARG A 32 -59.07 19.63 -18.31
N GLN A 33 -58.70 18.53 -17.66
CA GLN A 33 -58.78 18.39 -16.20
C GLN A 33 -57.64 17.53 -15.69
N GLY A 34 -56.96 17.97 -14.63
CA GLY A 34 -55.85 17.24 -14.05
C GLY A 34 -54.89 18.11 -13.24
N GLU A 35 -53.73 17.53 -12.94
CA GLU A 35 -52.61 18.22 -12.31
C GLU A 35 -51.85 19.08 -13.33
N VAL A 36 -51.26 20.18 -12.87
CA VAL A 36 -50.32 21.02 -13.62
C VAL A 36 -49.04 21.11 -12.80
N SER A 37 -47.93 20.68 -13.40
CA SER A 37 -46.61 20.76 -12.80
C SER A 37 -46.22 22.21 -12.52
N ALA A 38 -45.74 22.46 -11.29
CA ALA A 38 -45.19 23.78 -10.95
C ALA A 38 -43.92 24.08 -11.78
N ASN A 39 -43.70 25.38 -12.03
CA ASN A 39 -42.57 25.96 -12.76
C ASN A 39 -42.42 25.47 -14.22
N GLN A 40 -43.47 24.86 -14.80
CA GLN A 40 -43.52 24.44 -16.20
C GLN A 40 -44.45 25.33 -17.04
N THR A 41 -44.17 25.37 -18.35
CA THR A 41 -44.95 26.11 -19.35
C THR A 41 -45.72 25.11 -20.22
N HIS A 42 -47.02 25.35 -20.40
CA HIS A 42 -47.93 24.45 -21.10
C HIS A 42 -48.75 25.19 -22.16
N CYS A 43 -49.22 24.48 -23.19
CA CYS A 43 -50.14 25.04 -24.18
C CYS A 43 -51.54 24.43 -23.98
N ILE A 44 -52.58 25.27 -23.95
CA ILE A 44 -53.98 24.83 -23.74
C ILE A 44 -54.91 25.35 -24.84
N THR A 45 -55.93 24.55 -25.18
CA THR A 45 -56.91 24.84 -26.23
C THR A 45 -58.33 24.39 -25.84
N ASN A 46 -59.35 25.01 -26.42
CA ASN A 46 -60.79 24.89 -26.13
C ASN A 46 -61.23 25.51 -24.78
N TYR A 47 -62.45 25.18 -24.34
CA TYR A 47 -63.10 25.67 -23.13
C TYR A 47 -63.13 24.64 -21.99
N GLY A 48 -63.28 25.15 -20.76
CA GLY A 48 -63.61 24.36 -19.58
C GLY A 48 -62.42 23.61 -18.98
N HIS A 49 -61.37 24.36 -18.62
CA HIS A 49 -60.14 23.80 -18.04
C HIS A 49 -60.17 23.83 -16.51
N TYR A 50 -59.98 22.68 -15.88
CA TYR A 50 -60.09 22.47 -14.43
C TYR A 50 -58.79 21.86 -13.88
N PHE A 51 -57.90 22.68 -13.35
CA PHE A 51 -56.56 22.29 -12.96
C PHE A 51 -56.36 22.30 -11.45
N TYR A 52 -55.34 21.59 -10.98
CA TYR A 52 -54.76 21.82 -9.66
C TYR A 52 -53.22 21.76 -9.74
N VAL A 53 -52.56 22.44 -8.81
CA VAL A 53 -51.10 22.35 -8.60
C VAL A 53 -50.83 21.92 -7.17
N GLU A 54 -49.85 21.06 -6.95
CA GLU A 54 -49.38 20.69 -5.61
C GLU A 54 -48.40 21.76 -5.11
N VAL A 55 -48.72 22.44 -4.02
CA VAL A 55 -47.82 23.44 -3.39
C VAL A 55 -47.01 22.73 -2.30
N PRO A 56 -45.66 22.76 -2.34
CA PRO A 56 -44.84 21.88 -1.51
C PRO A 56 -44.72 22.33 -0.05
N TYR A 57 -44.74 23.64 0.22
CA TYR A 57 -44.51 24.21 1.56
C TYR A 57 -45.61 25.20 1.93
N GLU A 58 -45.77 25.43 3.23
CA GLU A 58 -46.58 26.55 3.72
C GLU A 58 -45.93 27.87 3.32
N ASN A 59 -46.74 28.91 3.14
CA ASN A 59 -46.30 30.25 2.74
C ASN A 59 -45.53 30.35 1.39
N SER A 60 -45.62 29.35 0.51
CA SER A 60 -45.05 29.42 -0.85
C SER A 60 -45.78 30.44 -1.71
N GLN A 61 -45.06 31.22 -2.53
CA GLN A 61 -45.66 32.14 -3.49
C GLN A 61 -46.11 31.39 -4.74
N LEU A 62 -47.42 31.29 -4.92
CA LEU A 62 -48.07 30.75 -6.12
C LEU A 62 -48.36 31.88 -7.11
N VAL A 63 -48.03 31.66 -8.38
CA VAL A 63 -48.35 32.53 -9.51
C VAL A 63 -48.98 31.68 -10.62
N ILE A 64 -50.19 32.01 -11.05
CA ILE A 64 -50.85 31.37 -12.19
C ILE A 64 -50.99 32.43 -13.27
N SER A 65 -50.48 32.17 -14.46
CA SER A 65 -50.54 33.12 -15.58
C SER A 65 -50.93 32.47 -16.90
N THR A 66 -51.70 33.19 -17.70
CA THR A 66 -51.90 32.89 -19.12
C THR A 66 -51.24 33.98 -19.97
N SER A 67 -50.77 33.63 -21.17
CA SER A 67 -50.26 34.62 -22.11
C SER A 67 -50.31 34.18 -23.58
N GLY A 68 -50.66 35.13 -24.45
CA GLY A 68 -50.59 34.98 -25.90
C GLY A 68 -51.70 34.13 -26.54
N GLY A 69 -51.64 34.01 -27.86
CA GLY A 69 -52.60 33.25 -28.67
C GLY A 69 -53.90 34.00 -28.99
N THR A 70 -55.01 33.26 -29.15
CA THR A 70 -56.33 33.79 -29.56
C THR A 70 -57.49 33.06 -28.86
N TYR A 71 -58.67 33.70 -28.79
CA TYR A 71 -59.89 33.17 -28.17
C TYR A 71 -61.13 33.45 -29.05
N ASN A 72 -62.20 32.70 -28.83
CA ASN A 72 -63.48 32.83 -29.54
C ASN A 72 -64.62 33.20 -28.58
N GLY A 73 -64.68 34.48 -28.21
CA GLY A 73 -65.88 35.14 -27.65
C GLY A 73 -65.97 35.29 -26.13
N VAL A 74 -65.14 34.59 -25.35
CA VAL A 74 -65.00 34.79 -23.89
C VAL A 74 -63.54 34.59 -23.50
N ASP A 75 -63.03 35.52 -22.70
CA ASP A 75 -61.62 35.67 -22.29
C ASP A 75 -61.12 34.52 -21.39
N ALA A 76 -59.80 34.35 -21.33
CA ALA A 76 -59.13 33.24 -20.64
C ALA A 76 -59.01 33.42 -19.11
N ALA A 77 -60.07 33.91 -18.46
CA ALA A 77 -60.08 34.33 -17.06
C ALA A 77 -59.67 33.19 -16.09
N ILE A 78 -58.78 33.50 -15.15
CA ILE A 78 -58.28 32.55 -14.15
C ILE A 78 -59.11 32.70 -12.88
N SER A 79 -59.70 31.61 -12.38
CA SER A 79 -60.38 31.57 -11.07
C SER A 79 -59.70 30.55 -10.14
N LEU A 80 -59.18 31.00 -8.99
CA LEU A 80 -58.58 30.15 -7.96
C LEU A 80 -59.60 29.83 -6.86
N TYR A 81 -59.62 28.58 -6.37
CA TYR A 81 -60.64 28.09 -5.44
C TYR A 81 -60.10 27.86 -4.01
N GLU A 82 -61.02 27.99 -3.06
CA GLU A 82 -60.88 27.63 -1.66
C GLU A 82 -61.04 26.11 -1.47
N GLY A 83 -60.16 25.52 -0.66
CA GLY A 83 -60.19 24.09 -0.34
C GLY A 83 -59.65 23.17 -1.45
N ASN A 84 -60.06 21.90 -1.41
CA ASN A 84 -59.45 20.81 -2.20
C ASN A 84 -60.33 20.37 -3.39
N HIS A 85 -61.14 21.26 -3.98
CA HIS A 85 -61.99 20.95 -5.14
C HIS A 85 -62.49 22.20 -5.89
N TRP A 86 -62.82 22.05 -7.18
CA TRP A 86 -63.38 23.12 -8.03
C TRP A 86 -64.81 23.56 -7.69
N SER A 87 -65.47 22.94 -6.71
CA SER A 87 -66.79 23.34 -6.20
C SER A 87 -66.73 24.26 -4.97
N GLY A 88 -65.54 24.77 -4.63
CA GLY A 88 -65.33 25.70 -3.51
C GLY A 88 -65.72 27.15 -3.84
N THR A 89 -65.52 28.04 -2.87
CA THR A 89 -65.56 29.50 -3.09
C THR A 89 -64.40 29.91 -3.98
N VAL A 90 -64.57 30.86 -4.91
CA VAL A 90 -63.44 31.47 -5.63
C VAL A 90 -62.76 32.49 -4.71
N THR A 91 -61.49 32.29 -4.39
CA THR A 91 -60.70 33.19 -3.50
C THR A 91 -60.10 34.36 -4.25
N GLN A 92 -59.66 34.15 -5.48
CA GLN A 92 -59.09 35.15 -6.36
C GLN A 92 -59.50 34.88 -7.82
N ARG A 93 -59.64 35.95 -8.61
CA ARG A 93 -59.94 35.88 -10.05
C ARG A 93 -59.19 36.97 -10.80
N SER A 94 -58.60 36.61 -11.95
CA SER A 94 -58.06 37.53 -12.96
C SER A 94 -58.96 37.45 -14.20
N ASP A 95 -59.37 38.60 -14.72
CA ASP A 95 -60.38 38.74 -15.78
C ASP A 95 -60.16 40.07 -16.55
N ASN A 96 -59.04 40.14 -17.27
CA ASN A 96 -58.62 41.28 -18.09
C ASN A 96 -59.34 41.23 -19.45
N ALA A 97 -60.43 41.98 -19.54
CA ALA A 97 -61.32 42.06 -20.70
C ALA A 97 -60.58 42.14 -22.06
N ASP A 98 -61.01 41.31 -22.99
CA ASP A 98 -60.52 41.15 -24.36
C ASP A 98 -59.04 40.68 -24.48
N THR A 99 -58.53 39.90 -23.51
CA THR A 99 -57.17 39.36 -23.55
C THR A 99 -57.06 37.85 -23.19
N ASN A 100 -55.94 37.25 -23.62
CA ASN A 100 -55.46 35.95 -23.14
C ASN A 100 -54.32 36.14 -22.10
N THR A 101 -54.19 37.31 -21.49
CA THR A 101 -53.05 37.64 -20.61
C THR A 101 -53.56 37.91 -19.19
N GLU A 102 -53.76 36.84 -18.46
CA GLU A 102 -54.17 36.87 -17.05
C GLU A 102 -53.00 36.56 -16.13
N GLN A 103 -53.02 37.12 -14.92
CA GLN A 103 -52.07 36.76 -13.87
C GLN A 103 -52.72 36.87 -12.49
N LEU A 104 -52.60 35.80 -11.73
CA LEU A 104 -53.07 35.68 -10.34
C LEU A 104 -51.85 35.32 -9.48
N SER A 105 -51.71 35.93 -8.30
CA SER A 105 -50.68 35.53 -7.35
C SER A 105 -51.15 35.60 -5.90
N GLU A 106 -50.81 34.59 -5.13
CA GLU A 106 -51.06 34.53 -3.69
C GLU A 106 -49.88 33.88 -2.96
N THR A 107 -49.73 34.23 -1.68
CA THR A 107 -49.02 33.40 -0.72
C THR A 107 -49.93 32.24 -0.35
N SER A 108 -49.47 31.02 -0.58
CA SER A 108 -50.29 29.81 -0.63
C SER A 108 -49.85 28.83 0.46
N ARG A 109 -50.84 28.12 1.04
CA ARG A 109 -50.61 26.99 1.94
C ARG A 109 -50.12 25.75 1.19
N ALA A 110 -49.56 24.78 1.92
CA ALA A 110 -49.17 23.50 1.34
C ALA A 110 -50.37 22.69 0.84
N GLY A 111 -50.09 21.79 -0.11
CA GLY A 111 -51.04 20.87 -0.71
C GLY A 111 -51.72 21.39 -1.99
N ARG A 112 -52.65 20.59 -2.51
CA ARG A 112 -53.35 20.87 -3.78
C ARG A 112 -54.14 22.17 -3.79
N ARG A 113 -53.81 23.06 -4.72
CA ARG A 113 -54.54 24.29 -5.01
C ARG A 113 -55.26 24.18 -6.34
N TYR A 114 -56.59 24.26 -6.28
CA TYR A 114 -57.50 24.04 -7.40
C TYR A 114 -57.82 25.35 -8.09
N PHE A 115 -57.62 25.43 -9.41
CA PHE A 115 -57.94 26.60 -10.23
C PHE A 115 -58.65 26.19 -11.52
N LYS A 116 -59.28 27.16 -12.16
CA LYS A 116 -59.99 27.01 -13.43
C LYS A 116 -59.55 28.09 -14.38
N ILE A 117 -59.46 27.75 -15.67
CA ILE A 117 -59.33 28.73 -16.75
C ILE A 117 -60.64 28.71 -17.53
N ASP A 118 -61.34 29.83 -17.46
CA ASP A 118 -62.59 30.11 -18.18
C ASP A 118 -62.29 30.45 -19.66
N GLY A 119 -63.34 30.78 -20.42
CA GLY A 119 -63.22 31.17 -21.82
C GLY A 119 -63.29 30.01 -22.82
N ASN A 120 -63.29 30.37 -24.11
CA ASN A 120 -63.21 29.42 -25.22
C ASN A 120 -61.96 29.72 -26.03
N ILE A 121 -60.85 29.17 -25.55
CA ILE A 121 -59.49 29.49 -25.98
C ILE A 121 -59.22 28.76 -27.30
N ALA A 122 -58.81 29.46 -28.37
CA ALA A 122 -58.31 28.76 -29.55
C ALA A 122 -56.92 28.20 -29.23
N GLN A 123 -56.07 29.02 -28.61
CA GLN A 123 -54.75 28.64 -28.09
C GLN A 123 -54.25 29.68 -27.07
N THR A 124 -53.65 29.25 -25.95
CA THR A 124 -52.87 30.14 -25.05
C THR A 124 -51.83 29.37 -24.26
N THR A 125 -50.80 30.08 -23.80
CA THR A 125 -49.76 29.56 -22.92
C THR A 125 -50.23 29.65 -21.47
N LEU A 126 -50.15 28.57 -20.70
CA LEU A 126 -50.35 28.52 -19.25
C LEU A 126 -48.99 28.32 -18.57
N LYS A 127 -48.70 29.12 -17.54
CA LYS A 127 -47.55 28.92 -16.66
C LYS A 127 -47.98 29.05 -15.19
N VAL A 128 -47.61 28.05 -14.39
CA VAL A 128 -47.89 28.01 -12.95
C VAL A 128 -46.56 27.99 -12.21
N ASP A 129 -46.13 29.12 -11.64
CA ASP A 129 -44.91 29.18 -10.84
C ASP A 129 -45.22 29.00 -9.35
N VAL A 130 -44.37 28.26 -8.66
CA VAL A 130 -44.40 28.11 -7.20
C VAL A 130 -42.98 28.32 -6.68
N THR A 131 -42.80 29.31 -5.81
CA THR A 131 -41.47 29.76 -5.35
C THR A 131 -41.47 30.10 -3.85
N GLY A 132 -40.37 29.80 -3.16
CA GLY A 132 -40.22 30.05 -1.72
C GLY A 132 -41.17 29.21 -0.85
N GLY A 133 -41.42 29.71 0.36
CA GLY A 133 -42.18 29.03 1.42
C GLY A 133 -41.33 28.80 2.67
N ASP A 134 -41.97 28.35 3.75
CA ASP A 134 -41.32 27.99 5.00
C ASP A 134 -40.64 26.62 4.86
N ILE A 135 -39.52 26.61 4.12
CA ILE A 135 -38.66 25.43 3.95
C ILE A 135 -38.10 25.04 5.33
N PRO A 136 -38.37 23.83 5.85
CA PRO A 136 -37.86 23.43 7.15
C PRO A 136 -36.32 23.34 7.17
N PRO A 137 -35.66 23.71 8.30
CA PRO A 137 -34.29 23.30 8.60
C PRO A 137 -34.13 21.76 8.53
N PRO A 138 -32.89 21.23 8.41
CA PRO A 138 -32.58 20.04 7.62
C PRO A 138 -33.54 18.86 7.81
N LEU A 139 -34.03 18.36 6.66
CA LEU A 139 -35.08 17.36 6.56
C LEU A 139 -34.83 16.12 7.43
N GLY A 140 -35.80 15.83 8.29
CA GLY A 140 -35.99 14.51 8.91
C GLY A 140 -36.51 13.46 7.92
N ASP A 141 -36.84 13.84 6.68
CA ASP A 141 -37.33 12.94 5.64
C ASP A 141 -36.19 12.54 4.69
N TYR A 142 -35.55 11.43 5.01
CA TYR A 142 -34.70 10.67 4.10
C TYR A 142 -35.58 9.95 3.07
N ILE A 143 -35.30 10.14 1.77
CA ILE A 143 -35.92 9.34 0.71
C ILE A 143 -35.03 8.12 0.49
N ILE A 144 -35.46 6.95 0.96
CA ILE A 144 -34.97 5.66 0.44
C ILE A 144 -35.30 5.62 -1.04
N TYR A 145 -34.28 5.77 -1.88
CA TYR A 145 -34.51 5.71 -3.32
C TYR A 145 -34.92 4.28 -3.71
N ASN A 146 -36.05 4.14 -4.41
CA ASN A 146 -36.55 2.82 -4.78
C ASN A 146 -35.59 2.16 -5.78
N THR A 147 -34.92 1.10 -5.34
CA THR A 147 -33.94 0.36 -6.15
C THR A 147 -34.58 -0.48 -7.27
N ASN A 148 -35.89 -0.73 -7.21
CA ASN A 148 -36.63 -1.46 -8.24
C ASN A 148 -37.19 -0.50 -9.30
N ILE A 149 -36.36 -0.16 -10.29
CA ILE A 149 -36.71 0.68 -11.43
C ILE A 149 -37.43 -0.15 -12.50
N ALA A 150 -38.71 0.15 -12.79
CA ALA A 150 -39.46 -0.54 -13.84
C ALA A 150 -39.08 -0.02 -15.24
N VAL A 151 -38.71 -0.93 -16.15
CA VAL A 151 -38.34 -0.66 -17.54
C VAL A 151 -38.97 -1.73 -18.42
N ASN A 152 -39.38 -1.37 -19.64
CA ASN A 152 -39.87 -2.30 -20.66
C ASN A 152 -38.87 -2.29 -21.83
N LEU A 153 -38.23 -3.44 -22.09
CA LEU A 153 -37.17 -3.58 -23.07
C LEU A 153 -37.64 -4.42 -24.27
N PRO A 154 -37.18 -4.12 -25.51
CA PRO A 154 -37.34 -5.04 -26.64
C PRO A 154 -36.44 -6.27 -26.46
N ASN A 155 -36.78 -7.38 -27.12
CA ASN A 155 -35.90 -8.56 -27.15
C ASN A 155 -34.53 -8.23 -27.79
N PRO A 156 -33.45 -8.92 -27.40
CA PRO A 156 -32.14 -8.77 -28.03
C PRO A 156 -32.15 -9.20 -29.51
N ALA A 157 -31.30 -8.57 -30.32
CA ALA A 157 -31.18 -8.85 -31.76
C ALA A 157 -30.58 -10.23 -32.06
N ILE A 158 -29.71 -10.71 -31.16
CA ILE A 158 -29.11 -12.05 -31.17
C ILE A 158 -29.57 -12.86 -29.95
N ASN A 159 -29.49 -14.19 -30.04
CA ASN A 159 -29.92 -15.11 -28.97
C ASN A 159 -28.86 -16.17 -28.61
N SER A 160 -27.64 -16.05 -29.13
CA SER A 160 -26.53 -16.91 -28.76
C SER A 160 -25.18 -16.23 -29.03
N LYS A 161 -24.15 -16.58 -28.25
CA LYS A 161 -22.75 -16.17 -28.51
C LYS A 161 -22.25 -16.56 -29.91
N SER A 162 -22.87 -17.55 -30.55
CA SER A 162 -22.53 -17.97 -31.92
C SER A 162 -22.90 -16.94 -33.01
N GLN A 163 -23.71 -15.94 -32.65
CA GLN A 163 -24.13 -14.83 -33.50
C GLN A 163 -23.37 -13.53 -33.21
N TYR A 164 -22.34 -13.55 -32.34
CA TYR A 164 -21.51 -12.39 -32.10
C TYR A 164 -20.92 -11.84 -33.41
N GLY A 165 -20.91 -10.51 -33.52
CA GLY A 165 -20.23 -9.80 -34.60
C GLY A 165 -18.75 -10.14 -34.67
N SER A 166 -18.16 -10.03 -35.86
CA SER A 166 -16.82 -10.56 -36.14
C SER A 166 -15.69 -9.87 -35.37
N ILE A 167 -15.94 -8.68 -34.82
CA ILE A 167 -15.00 -7.93 -33.99
C ILE A 167 -15.01 -8.35 -32.51
N ILE A 168 -16.11 -8.96 -32.03
CA ILE A 168 -16.28 -9.30 -30.61
C ILE A 168 -15.19 -10.25 -30.09
N PRO A 169 -14.81 -11.35 -30.77
CA PRO A 169 -13.72 -12.21 -30.29
C PRO A 169 -12.38 -11.48 -30.16
N THR A 170 -12.14 -10.44 -30.96
CA THR A 170 -10.93 -9.60 -30.87
C THR A 170 -10.97 -8.72 -29.62
N ILE A 171 -12.11 -8.08 -29.33
CA ILE A 171 -12.30 -7.25 -28.12
C ILE A 171 -12.23 -8.12 -26.86
N LEU A 172 -12.76 -9.35 -26.91
CA LEU A 172 -12.69 -10.32 -25.80
C LEU A 172 -11.27 -10.82 -25.51
N ALA A 173 -10.38 -10.82 -26.51
CA ALA A 173 -8.97 -11.19 -26.35
C ALA A 173 -8.03 -9.99 -26.06
N ALA A 174 -8.55 -8.76 -26.14
CA ALA A 174 -7.78 -7.52 -26.03
C ALA A 174 -7.48 -7.10 -24.59
N LYS A 175 -6.40 -6.35 -24.39
CA LYS A 175 -6.10 -5.66 -23.13
C LYS A 175 -6.59 -4.21 -23.18
N TYR A 176 -6.68 -3.57 -22.01
CA TYR A 176 -7.04 -2.15 -21.90
C TYR A 176 -6.24 -1.22 -22.81
N ALA A 177 -4.95 -1.48 -23.03
CA ALA A 177 -4.10 -0.68 -23.92
C ALA A 177 -4.46 -0.81 -25.41
N ASP A 178 -5.14 -1.88 -25.80
CA ASP A 178 -5.56 -2.13 -27.18
C ASP A 178 -6.92 -1.47 -27.51
N PHE A 179 -7.69 -1.08 -26.48
CA PHE A 179 -9.05 -0.55 -26.63
C PHE A 179 -9.10 0.77 -27.41
N GLU A 180 -8.11 1.66 -27.23
CA GLU A 180 -8.02 2.92 -28.00
C GLU A 180 -8.01 2.66 -29.51
N ALA A 181 -7.16 1.73 -29.98
CA ALA A 181 -7.05 1.38 -31.38
C ALA A 181 -8.29 0.64 -31.92
N LEU A 182 -8.95 -0.16 -31.08
CA LEU A 182 -10.18 -0.88 -31.43
C LEU A 182 -11.41 0.04 -31.50
N ALA A 183 -11.50 1.02 -30.59
CA ALA A 183 -12.57 2.02 -30.58
C ALA A 183 -12.42 3.05 -31.72
N GLY A 184 -11.18 3.43 -32.06
CA GLY A 184 -10.87 4.33 -33.18
C GLY A 184 -10.82 3.68 -34.57
N ALA A 185 -11.29 2.44 -34.73
CA ALA A 185 -11.19 1.68 -35.97
C ALA A 185 -12.07 2.24 -37.11
N GLU A 186 -11.68 2.01 -38.37
CA GLU A 186 -12.44 2.45 -39.56
C GLU A 186 -13.83 1.79 -39.66
N ASN A 187 -13.93 0.53 -39.22
CA ASN A 187 -15.21 -0.16 -39.02
C ASN A 187 -15.61 0.00 -37.55
N ASP A 188 -16.66 0.77 -37.30
CA ASP A 188 -17.19 1.03 -35.96
C ASP A 188 -17.72 -0.28 -35.31
N PRO A 189 -17.16 -0.74 -34.17
CA PRO A 189 -17.59 -1.95 -33.48
C PRO A 189 -18.85 -1.78 -32.63
N LEU A 190 -19.37 -0.55 -32.45
CA LEU A 190 -20.38 -0.23 -31.46
C LEU A 190 -21.66 -1.06 -31.61
N THR A 191 -22.18 -1.23 -32.83
CA THR A 191 -23.42 -2.00 -33.04
C THR A 191 -23.26 -3.46 -32.58
N ASP A 192 -22.17 -4.13 -32.99
CA ASP A 192 -21.89 -5.52 -32.58
C ASP A 192 -21.76 -5.64 -31.05
N VAL A 193 -21.09 -4.67 -30.41
CA VAL A 193 -20.88 -4.64 -28.95
C VAL A 193 -22.20 -4.45 -28.20
N LEU A 194 -23.08 -3.58 -28.70
CA LEU A 194 -24.39 -3.32 -28.09
C LEU A 194 -25.34 -4.51 -28.23
N GLU A 195 -25.33 -5.20 -29.36
CA GLU A 195 -26.12 -6.43 -29.55
C GLU A 195 -25.62 -7.56 -28.63
N ALA A 196 -24.29 -7.70 -28.48
CA ALA A 196 -23.68 -8.67 -27.57
C ALA A 196 -24.02 -8.38 -26.10
N ILE A 197 -23.86 -7.14 -25.63
CA ILE A 197 -24.20 -6.74 -24.25
C ILE A 197 -25.69 -6.94 -23.97
N HIS A 198 -26.58 -6.56 -24.88
CA HIS A 198 -28.02 -6.71 -24.68
C HIS A 198 -28.42 -8.20 -24.56
N TYR A 199 -27.85 -9.07 -25.39
CA TYR A 199 -28.05 -10.52 -25.27
C TYR A 199 -27.49 -11.11 -23.97
N LEU A 200 -26.27 -10.72 -23.58
CA LEU A 200 -25.64 -11.18 -22.34
C LEU A 200 -26.44 -10.76 -21.09
N ALA A 201 -27.01 -9.56 -21.11
CA ALA A 201 -27.87 -9.08 -20.03
C ALA A 201 -29.23 -9.78 -19.99
N ASP A 202 -29.85 -10.06 -21.15
CA ASP A 202 -31.11 -10.83 -21.24
C ASP A 202 -30.95 -12.30 -20.80
N ALA A 203 -29.73 -12.85 -20.94
CA ALA A 203 -29.38 -14.18 -20.40
C ALA A 203 -29.27 -14.21 -18.85
N ASP A 204 -29.22 -13.05 -18.19
CA ASP A 204 -29.21 -12.85 -16.73
C ASP A 204 -28.06 -13.55 -15.97
N ASP A 205 -26.93 -13.81 -16.64
CA ASP A 205 -25.70 -14.32 -16.01
C ASP A 205 -24.73 -13.16 -15.70
N ILE A 206 -24.78 -12.66 -14.46
CA ILE A 206 -23.92 -11.56 -13.99
C ILE A 206 -22.43 -11.94 -13.93
N ALA A 207 -22.11 -13.24 -13.97
CA ALA A 207 -20.74 -13.75 -13.90
C ALA A 207 -20.12 -13.99 -15.28
N ASP A 208 -20.83 -13.70 -16.38
CA ASP A 208 -20.32 -13.89 -17.73
C ASP A 208 -19.11 -12.97 -18.01
N PRO A 209 -17.91 -13.52 -18.29
CA PRO A 209 -16.70 -12.72 -18.48
C PRO A 209 -16.77 -11.81 -19.71
N ASP A 210 -17.57 -12.17 -20.73
CA ASP A 210 -17.71 -11.35 -21.92
C ASP A 210 -18.42 -10.03 -21.61
N LEU A 211 -19.40 -10.06 -20.69
CA LEU A 211 -20.18 -8.87 -20.33
C LEU A 211 -19.28 -7.81 -19.68
N ASN A 212 -18.44 -8.22 -18.74
CA ASN A 212 -17.52 -7.32 -18.06
C ASN A 212 -16.56 -6.65 -19.05
N GLN A 213 -15.89 -7.46 -19.89
CA GLN A 213 -14.92 -6.98 -20.87
C GLN A 213 -15.55 -5.99 -21.89
N LEU A 214 -16.77 -6.26 -22.36
CA LEU A 214 -17.48 -5.39 -23.30
C LEU A 214 -17.95 -4.07 -22.67
N LEU A 215 -18.36 -4.07 -21.40
CA LEU A 215 -18.69 -2.84 -20.66
C LEU A 215 -17.45 -1.95 -20.46
N TYR A 216 -16.32 -2.54 -20.09
CA TYR A 216 -15.05 -1.83 -19.98
C TYR A 216 -14.56 -1.29 -21.34
N PHE A 217 -14.76 -2.01 -22.44
CA PHE A 217 -14.52 -1.50 -23.79
C PHE A 217 -15.37 -0.25 -24.09
N LEU A 218 -16.68 -0.29 -23.80
CA LEU A 218 -17.56 0.89 -23.91
C LEU A 218 -17.09 2.08 -23.06
N GLY A 219 -16.47 1.85 -21.90
CA GLY A 219 -15.87 2.91 -21.09
C GLY A 219 -14.79 3.72 -21.82
N SER A 220 -14.05 3.10 -22.73
CA SER A 220 -13.04 3.77 -23.57
C SER A 220 -13.65 4.50 -24.78
N TYR A 221 -14.80 4.02 -25.27
CA TYR A 221 -15.38 4.40 -26.56
C TYR A 221 -15.51 5.92 -26.76
N LYS A 222 -16.07 6.61 -25.76
CA LYS A 222 -16.25 8.08 -25.70
C LYS A 222 -15.00 8.89 -26.08
N PHE A 223 -13.80 8.40 -25.73
CA PHE A 223 -12.56 9.16 -25.82
C PHE A 223 -11.89 9.04 -27.20
N TYR A 224 -12.11 7.93 -27.90
CA TYR A 224 -11.31 7.53 -29.07
C TYR A 224 -12.13 7.26 -30.33
N ALA A 225 -13.43 6.99 -30.20
CA ALA A 225 -14.28 6.58 -31.31
C ALA A 225 -15.00 7.74 -32.02
N GLN A 226 -15.78 7.39 -33.06
CA GLN A 226 -16.62 8.34 -33.79
C GLN A 226 -17.85 8.77 -32.97
N ALA A 227 -18.47 9.88 -33.39
CA ALA A 227 -19.62 10.44 -32.69
C ALA A 227 -20.88 9.56 -32.87
N ILE A 228 -21.33 8.94 -31.78
CA ILE A 228 -22.51 8.06 -31.69
C ILE A 228 -23.74 8.70 -32.36
N THR A 229 -24.37 7.98 -33.29
CA THR A 229 -25.61 8.42 -33.97
C THR A 229 -26.84 8.32 -33.05
N THR A 230 -27.96 8.91 -33.45
CA THR A 230 -29.22 8.84 -32.67
C THR A 230 -29.75 7.40 -32.56
N ALA A 231 -29.52 6.54 -33.57
CA ALA A 231 -29.94 5.14 -33.53
C ALA A 231 -29.07 4.32 -32.56
N GLU A 232 -27.75 4.46 -32.65
CA GLU A 232 -26.80 3.81 -31.73
C GLU A 232 -27.00 4.28 -30.29
N ALA A 233 -27.29 5.57 -30.06
CA ALA A 233 -27.60 6.08 -28.72
C ALA A 233 -28.86 5.41 -28.11
N SER A 234 -29.87 5.11 -28.93
CA SER A 234 -31.06 4.37 -28.49
C SER A 234 -30.76 2.88 -28.23
N ASN A 235 -29.89 2.26 -29.03
CA ASN A 235 -29.44 0.89 -28.80
C ASN A 235 -28.56 0.78 -27.55
N LEU A 236 -27.67 1.75 -27.33
CA LEU A 236 -26.82 1.87 -26.14
C LEU A 236 -27.68 2.06 -24.90
N ASN A 237 -28.69 2.92 -24.94
CA ASN A 237 -29.66 3.07 -23.87
C ASN A 237 -30.34 1.73 -23.52
N THR A 238 -30.78 1.00 -24.54
CA THR A 238 -31.44 -0.31 -24.38
C THR A 238 -30.53 -1.35 -23.75
N ALA A 239 -29.32 -1.53 -24.28
CA ALA A 239 -28.35 -2.50 -23.77
C ALA A 239 -27.95 -2.20 -22.33
N MET A 240 -27.74 -0.93 -21.99
CA MET A 240 -27.36 -0.51 -20.64
C MET A 240 -28.52 -0.65 -19.64
N GLN A 241 -29.77 -0.35 -20.04
CA GLN A 241 -30.93 -0.65 -19.21
C GLN A 241 -31.13 -2.15 -19.00
N ALA A 242 -30.78 -3.01 -19.97
CA ALA A 242 -30.78 -4.45 -19.78
C ALA A 242 -29.77 -4.90 -18.71
N VAL A 243 -28.52 -4.39 -18.76
CA VAL A 243 -27.50 -4.69 -17.73
C VAL A 243 -27.96 -4.27 -16.34
N ALA A 244 -28.49 -3.05 -16.21
CA ALA A 244 -29.03 -2.55 -14.94
C ALA A 244 -30.34 -3.23 -14.50
N LYS A 245 -30.87 -4.17 -15.30
CA LYS A 245 -32.06 -4.97 -15.03
C LYS A 245 -31.78 -6.41 -14.62
N MET A 246 -30.54 -6.88 -14.74
CA MET A 246 -30.15 -8.23 -14.34
C MET A 246 -30.45 -8.47 -12.85
N THR A 247 -30.95 -9.66 -12.51
CA THR A 247 -31.44 -10.03 -11.17
C THR A 247 -30.36 -9.83 -10.09
N ALA A 248 -29.10 -10.09 -10.44
CA ALA A 248 -27.95 -9.95 -9.55
C ALA A 248 -27.18 -8.63 -9.72
N PHE A 249 -27.66 -7.66 -10.51
CA PHE A 249 -26.97 -6.37 -10.69
C PHE A 249 -26.80 -5.62 -9.36
N LEU A 250 -27.85 -5.55 -8.53
CA LEU A 250 -27.81 -4.95 -7.18
C LEU A 250 -27.52 -6.03 -6.11
N SER A 251 -26.32 -6.60 -6.17
CA SER A 251 -25.84 -7.62 -5.23
C SER A 251 -24.31 -7.50 -5.02
N PRO A 252 -23.72 -8.15 -4.01
CA PRO A 252 -22.27 -8.11 -3.80
C PRO A 252 -21.47 -8.62 -5.01
N THR A 253 -21.99 -9.65 -5.70
CA THR A 253 -21.42 -10.20 -6.94
C THR A 253 -21.61 -9.30 -8.16
N GLY A 254 -22.60 -8.41 -8.14
CA GLY A 254 -22.84 -7.44 -9.22
C GLY A 254 -21.82 -6.29 -9.26
N SER A 255 -21.09 -6.05 -8.17
CA SER A 255 -20.16 -4.91 -8.00
C SER A 255 -19.12 -4.78 -9.12
N VAL A 256 -18.61 -5.90 -9.66
CA VAL A 256 -17.67 -5.89 -10.79
C VAL A 256 -18.32 -5.35 -12.08
N ILE A 257 -19.53 -5.83 -12.40
CA ILE A 257 -20.31 -5.38 -13.56
C ILE A 257 -20.77 -3.92 -13.40
N GLN A 258 -21.09 -3.51 -12.18
CA GLN A 258 -21.45 -2.14 -11.84
C GLN A 258 -20.34 -1.12 -12.15
N GLU A 259 -19.06 -1.47 -11.95
CA GLU A 259 -17.93 -0.61 -12.28
C GLU A 259 -17.82 -0.40 -13.81
N GLY A 260 -17.82 -1.49 -14.58
CA GLY A 260 -17.83 -1.43 -16.05
C GLY A 260 -19.04 -0.66 -16.59
N TYR A 261 -20.22 -0.89 -16.00
CA TYR A 261 -21.45 -0.16 -16.30
C TYR A 261 -21.26 1.35 -16.07
N ALA A 262 -20.74 1.76 -14.91
CA ALA A 262 -20.52 3.16 -14.57
C ALA A 262 -19.49 3.85 -15.49
N LYS A 263 -18.43 3.15 -15.89
CA LYS A 263 -17.49 3.65 -16.92
C LYS A 263 -18.18 3.83 -18.28
N ALA A 264 -19.03 2.88 -18.69
CA ALA A 264 -19.80 2.97 -19.93
C ALA A 264 -20.86 4.09 -19.93
N ILE A 265 -21.40 4.47 -18.76
CA ILE A 265 -22.30 5.64 -18.61
C ILE A 265 -21.65 6.95 -19.10
N ASN A 266 -20.33 7.06 -19.16
CA ASN A 266 -19.66 8.26 -19.70
C ASN A 266 -20.12 8.61 -21.14
N ASN A 267 -20.54 7.63 -21.94
CA ASN A 267 -21.11 7.84 -23.30
C ASN A 267 -22.45 8.59 -23.29
N PHE A 268 -23.17 8.63 -22.17
CA PHE A 268 -24.42 9.36 -21.99
C PHE A 268 -24.21 10.79 -21.48
N GLN A 269 -22.98 11.27 -21.33
CA GLN A 269 -22.74 12.64 -20.85
C GLN A 269 -22.84 13.67 -21.98
N ARG A 270 -22.61 13.29 -23.25
CA ARG A 270 -22.51 14.22 -24.39
C ARG A 270 -23.10 13.64 -25.68
N GLY A 271 -23.31 14.50 -26.67
CA GLY A 271 -23.80 14.14 -28.00
C GLY A 271 -25.20 13.51 -27.95
N ASN A 272 -25.48 12.58 -28.87
CA ASN A 272 -26.78 11.91 -28.93
C ASN A 272 -27.09 11.11 -27.66
N GLY A 273 -26.09 10.56 -26.99
CA GLY A 273 -26.24 9.81 -25.72
C GLY A 273 -26.79 10.65 -24.57
N ALA A 274 -26.52 11.96 -24.55
CA ALA A 274 -27.03 12.86 -23.50
C ALA A 274 -28.55 12.90 -23.37
N ASN A 275 -29.27 12.65 -24.47
CA ASN A 275 -30.74 12.60 -24.47
C ASN A 275 -31.32 11.42 -23.68
N HIS A 276 -30.50 10.39 -23.42
CA HIS A 276 -30.83 9.17 -22.70
C HIS A 276 -30.25 9.11 -21.28
N PHE A 277 -29.49 10.12 -20.83
CA PHE A 277 -28.98 10.13 -19.45
C PHE A 277 -30.09 10.06 -18.41
N LYS A 278 -31.25 10.70 -18.67
CA LYS A 278 -32.49 10.61 -17.88
C LYS A 278 -33.02 9.18 -17.70
N ASP A 279 -32.75 8.30 -18.66
CA ASP A 279 -33.23 6.92 -18.71
C ASP A 279 -32.28 5.99 -17.90
N GLN A 280 -31.02 6.41 -17.72
CA GLN A 280 -29.99 5.71 -16.94
C GLN A 280 -29.90 6.21 -15.48
N LEU A 281 -30.12 7.51 -15.23
CA LEU A 281 -29.97 8.14 -13.92
C LEU A 281 -30.71 7.38 -12.78
N PRO A 282 -31.94 6.87 -12.95
CA PRO A 282 -32.60 6.06 -11.92
C PRO A 282 -31.82 4.80 -11.53
N HIS A 283 -31.19 4.12 -12.49
CA HIS A 283 -30.41 2.91 -12.24
C HIS A 283 -29.10 3.22 -11.51
N ILE A 284 -28.45 4.32 -11.88
CA ILE A 284 -27.24 4.80 -11.20
C ILE A 284 -27.57 5.16 -9.74
N LEU A 285 -28.66 5.91 -9.50
CA LEU A 285 -29.12 6.25 -8.15
C LEU A 285 -29.51 5.00 -7.34
N ALA A 286 -30.14 4.00 -7.96
CA ALA A 286 -30.44 2.72 -7.31
C ALA A 286 -29.19 1.96 -6.87
N ALA A 287 -28.12 1.96 -7.68
CA ALA A 287 -26.87 1.29 -7.34
C ALA A 287 -26.03 2.04 -6.29
N ILE A 288 -25.99 3.37 -6.36
CA ILE A 288 -25.40 4.22 -5.29
C ILE A 288 -26.18 3.98 -3.97
N GLN A 289 -27.51 3.98 -4.01
CA GLN A 289 -28.36 3.72 -2.84
C GLN A 289 -28.19 2.29 -2.28
N TYR A 290 -28.01 1.28 -3.15
CA TYR A 290 -27.74 -0.09 -2.72
C TYR A 290 -26.46 -0.17 -1.87
N HIS A 291 -25.39 0.49 -2.31
CA HIS A 291 -24.11 0.47 -1.61
C HIS A 291 -24.10 1.23 -0.29
N SER A 292 -24.76 2.40 -0.21
CA SER A 292 -24.85 3.16 1.05
C SER A 292 -25.68 2.46 2.14
N LEU A 293 -26.50 1.47 1.76
CA LEU A 293 -27.27 0.62 2.67
C LEU A 293 -26.51 -0.63 3.16
N GLN A 294 -25.29 -0.90 2.68
CA GLN A 294 -24.50 -2.05 3.16
C GLN A 294 -23.90 -1.77 4.55
N THR A 295 -23.63 -2.85 5.30
CA THR A 295 -22.96 -2.81 6.61
C THR A 295 -21.44 -2.83 6.50
N ASP A 296 -20.90 -3.48 5.47
CA ASP A 296 -19.49 -3.46 5.12
C ASP A 296 -19.39 -3.52 3.58
N PRO A 297 -19.49 -2.36 2.92
CA PRO A 297 -19.38 -2.28 1.46
C PRO A 297 -17.98 -2.59 0.92
N PHE A 298 -16.91 -2.47 1.71
CA PHE A 298 -15.54 -2.77 1.26
C PHE A 298 -15.27 -4.27 1.14
N LYS A 299 -16.05 -5.11 1.82
CA LYS A 299 -15.95 -6.58 1.73
C LYS A 299 -16.32 -7.17 0.36
N ALA A 300 -17.02 -6.42 -0.48
CA ALA A 300 -17.39 -6.88 -1.82
C ALA A 300 -16.34 -6.47 -2.86
N ASN A 301 -15.86 -7.43 -3.67
CA ASN A 301 -14.88 -7.18 -4.74
C ASN A 301 -15.33 -6.03 -5.65
N ASN A 302 -14.42 -5.09 -5.93
CA ASN A 302 -14.64 -3.89 -6.76
C ASN A 302 -15.78 -2.96 -6.31
N ALA A 303 -16.40 -3.16 -5.15
CA ALA A 303 -17.51 -2.30 -4.71
C ALA A 303 -17.06 -0.85 -4.48
N SER A 304 -15.87 -0.65 -3.92
CA SER A 304 -15.21 0.67 -3.78
C SER A 304 -15.08 1.39 -5.13
N ASP A 305 -14.54 0.70 -6.14
CA ASP A 305 -14.33 1.26 -7.48
C ASP A 305 -15.65 1.51 -8.22
N ALA A 306 -16.64 0.62 -8.05
CA ALA A 306 -17.98 0.79 -8.59
C ALA A 306 -18.69 2.03 -8.01
N MET A 307 -18.65 2.23 -6.69
CA MET A 307 -19.18 3.44 -6.04
C MET A 307 -18.49 4.71 -6.57
N MET A 308 -17.17 4.63 -6.73
CA MET A 308 -16.35 5.73 -7.23
C MET A 308 -16.73 6.16 -8.65
N GLU A 309 -16.83 5.20 -9.56
CA GLU A 309 -17.23 5.46 -10.93
C GLU A 309 -18.68 5.92 -11.03
N MET A 310 -19.58 5.44 -10.18
CA MET A 310 -20.99 5.89 -10.16
C MET A 310 -21.15 7.33 -9.67
N LEU A 311 -20.51 7.69 -8.53
CA LEU A 311 -20.47 9.07 -8.06
C LEU A 311 -19.81 9.98 -9.10
N GLY A 312 -18.70 9.52 -9.70
CA GLY A 312 -18.00 10.18 -10.79
C GLY A 312 -18.89 10.40 -12.02
N ALA A 313 -19.68 9.41 -12.43
CA ALA A 313 -20.53 9.47 -13.61
C ALA A 313 -21.63 10.54 -13.49
N VAL A 314 -22.31 10.63 -12.34
CA VAL A 314 -23.33 11.68 -12.08
C VAL A 314 -22.66 13.06 -11.96
N ALA A 315 -21.56 13.14 -11.22
CA ALA A 315 -20.84 14.39 -11.00
C ALA A 315 -20.23 14.98 -12.29
N ASN A 316 -19.68 14.13 -13.16
CA ASN A 316 -19.14 14.53 -14.45
C ASN A 316 -20.25 14.84 -15.47
N ALA A 317 -21.41 14.18 -15.40
CA ALA A 317 -22.58 14.55 -16.19
C ALA A 317 -23.09 15.96 -15.83
N ALA A 318 -23.09 16.33 -14.54
CA ALA A 318 -23.45 17.67 -14.10
C ALA A 318 -22.45 18.73 -14.58
N LEU A 319 -21.15 18.56 -14.30
CA LEU A 319 -20.14 19.60 -14.58
C LEU A 319 -19.72 19.67 -16.05
N TYR A 320 -19.63 18.54 -16.75
CA TYR A 320 -19.04 18.44 -18.09
C TYR A 320 -20.00 17.94 -19.17
N GLY A 321 -21.22 17.55 -18.81
CA GLY A 321 -22.21 17.01 -19.73
C GLY A 321 -22.96 18.08 -20.53
N ASP A 322 -23.63 17.63 -21.59
CA ASP A 322 -24.49 18.48 -22.41
C ASP A 322 -25.81 18.79 -21.67
N PRO A 323 -26.54 19.86 -22.05
CA PRO A 323 -27.73 20.32 -21.32
C PRO A 323 -28.81 19.26 -21.08
N ALA A 324 -28.95 18.25 -21.95
CA ALA A 324 -29.90 17.15 -21.74
C ALA A 324 -29.57 16.30 -20.49
N ALA A 325 -28.28 16.03 -20.25
CA ALA A 325 -27.83 15.29 -19.07
C ALA A 325 -27.90 16.15 -17.80
N GLN A 326 -27.57 17.44 -17.90
CA GLN A 326 -27.71 18.39 -16.80
C GLN A 326 -29.17 18.57 -16.38
N ASN A 327 -30.10 18.70 -17.34
CA ASN A 327 -31.53 18.80 -17.08
C ASN A 327 -32.07 17.54 -16.40
N ALA A 328 -31.65 16.35 -16.84
CA ALA A 328 -32.05 15.08 -16.22
C ALA A 328 -31.68 15.00 -14.73
N ILE A 329 -30.51 15.55 -14.34
CA ILE A 329 -30.08 15.65 -12.94
C ILE A 329 -30.91 16.70 -12.19
N ASN A 330 -31.10 17.89 -12.78
CA ASN A 330 -31.86 18.98 -12.15
C ASN A 330 -33.35 18.65 -11.94
N GLU A 331 -33.99 17.94 -12.86
CA GLU A 331 -35.37 17.43 -12.72
C GLU A 331 -35.53 16.44 -11.55
N ARG A 332 -34.43 15.82 -11.10
CA ARG A 332 -34.38 14.87 -9.98
C ARG A 332 -33.43 15.30 -8.86
N ILE A 333 -33.17 16.61 -8.73
CA ILE A 333 -32.09 17.10 -7.85
C ILE A 333 -32.24 16.66 -6.39
N LEU A 334 -33.48 16.49 -5.91
CA LEU A 334 -33.77 15.99 -4.55
C LEU A 334 -33.48 14.48 -4.40
N ASP A 335 -33.80 13.65 -5.40
CA ASP A 335 -33.44 12.22 -5.42
C ASP A 335 -31.91 12.08 -5.37
N VAL A 336 -31.22 12.80 -6.26
CA VAL A 336 -29.76 12.81 -6.40
C VAL A 336 -29.09 13.25 -5.11
N MET A 337 -29.58 14.33 -4.51
CA MET A 337 -29.08 14.85 -3.24
C MET A 337 -29.33 13.89 -2.07
N SER A 338 -30.50 13.25 -1.97
CA SER A 338 -30.81 12.26 -0.93
C SER A 338 -29.86 11.06 -1.01
N VAL A 339 -29.68 10.53 -2.21
CA VAL A 339 -28.82 9.37 -2.47
C VAL A 339 -27.35 9.67 -2.19
N ILE A 340 -26.80 10.82 -2.61
CA ILE A 340 -25.40 11.16 -2.31
C ILE A 340 -25.21 11.53 -0.83
N ARG A 341 -26.18 12.22 -0.19
CA ARG A 341 -26.17 12.45 1.26
C ARG A 341 -26.10 11.14 2.05
N SER A 342 -26.70 10.06 1.56
CA SER A 342 -26.69 8.78 2.28
C SER A 342 -25.27 8.24 2.54
N PHE A 343 -24.32 8.48 1.63
CA PHE A 343 -22.90 8.13 1.85
C PHE A 343 -22.19 9.02 2.88
N ALA A 344 -22.49 10.31 2.89
CA ALA A 344 -21.84 11.26 3.80
C ALA A 344 -22.43 11.25 5.23
N VAL A 345 -23.70 10.85 5.39
CA VAL A 345 -24.49 11.25 6.58
C VAL A 345 -25.37 10.15 7.20
N LEU A 346 -25.80 9.11 6.46
CA LEU A 346 -26.83 8.16 6.94
C LEU A 346 -26.38 6.68 6.94
N GLY A 347 -26.19 6.16 8.14
CA GLY A 347 -26.99 5.03 8.61
C GLY A 347 -27.89 5.55 9.74
N GLU A 348 -29.11 5.03 9.92
CA GLU A 348 -30.04 5.58 10.94
C GLU A 348 -29.70 5.19 12.40
N THR A 349 -28.47 4.75 12.66
CA THR A 349 -27.86 4.73 14.00
C THR A 349 -26.43 5.28 13.94
N ALA A 350 -26.33 6.61 13.85
CA ALA A 350 -25.08 7.38 13.78
C ALA A 350 -24.18 7.01 12.58
N ILE A 351 -22.91 7.42 12.63
CA ILE A 351 -21.84 6.76 11.88
C ILE A 351 -21.67 5.38 12.52
N ASP A 352 -22.52 4.48 12.03
CA ASP A 352 -22.54 3.05 12.35
C ASP A 352 -21.15 2.44 12.12
N LEU A 353 -20.86 1.33 12.80
CA LEU A 353 -19.53 0.70 12.98
C LEU A 353 -18.87 0.17 11.67
N ARG A 354 -19.48 0.50 10.53
CA ARG A 354 -19.15 0.20 9.13
C ARG A 354 -17.84 0.81 8.66
N TRP A 355 -17.54 2.03 9.14
CA TRP A 355 -16.35 2.82 8.79
C TRP A 355 -15.56 3.12 10.06
N SER A 356 -15.03 2.07 10.70
CA SER A 356 -14.44 2.20 12.03
C SER A 356 -13.13 2.99 12.02
N LYS A 357 -12.30 2.87 10.97
CA LYS A 357 -10.98 3.49 10.89
C LYS A 357 -11.05 4.93 10.37
N GLU A 358 -10.07 5.76 10.75
CA GLU A 358 -9.97 7.14 10.25
C GLU A 358 -9.78 7.17 8.72
N SER A 359 -8.97 6.25 8.20
CA SER A 359 -8.74 6.02 6.76
C SER A 359 -10.03 5.93 5.94
N ASP A 360 -11.03 5.22 6.45
CA ASP A 360 -12.27 4.92 5.73
C ASP A 360 -13.10 6.20 5.56
N ARG A 361 -13.13 7.03 6.62
CA ARG A 361 -13.79 8.34 6.64
C ARG A 361 -13.04 9.32 5.72
N GLN A 362 -11.72 9.36 5.82
CA GLN A 362 -10.87 10.16 4.94
C GLN A 362 -10.95 9.71 3.46
N TRP A 363 -11.39 8.48 3.17
CA TRP A 363 -11.62 8.00 1.81
C TRP A 363 -13.02 8.33 1.27
N ILE A 364 -14.11 8.11 2.02
CA ILE A 364 -15.48 8.27 1.47
C ILE A 364 -15.96 9.74 1.39
N VAL A 365 -15.53 10.59 2.32
CA VAL A 365 -15.96 12.00 2.42
C VAL A 365 -15.48 12.84 1.22
N PRO A 366 -14.20 12.79 0.79
CA PRO A 366 -13.73 13.51 -0.40
C PRO A 366 -14.58 13.24 -1.64
N HIS A 367 -14.94 11.99 -1.88
CA HIS A 367 -15.64 11.56 -3.09
C HIS A 367 -17.11 11.98 -3.07
N SER A 368 -17.75 11.89 -1.90
CA SER A 368 -19.08 12.47 -1.67
C SER A 368 -19.07 13.99 -1.89
N TYR A 369 -18.08 14.70 -1.33
CA TYR A 369 -17.94 16.15 -1.47
C TYR A 369 -17.65 16.61 -2.90
N ILE A 370 -16.81 15.88 -3.65
CA ILE A 370 -16.57 16.14 -5.08
C ILE A 370 -17.88 15.99 -5.87
N ALA A 371 -18.67 14.95 -5.59
CA ALA A 371 -19.94 14.73 -6.27
C ALA A 371 -20.96 15.84 -5.96
N LEU A 372 -21.21 16.12 -4.67
CA LEU A 372 -22.11 17.19 -4.24
C LEU A 372 -21.69 18.55 -4.83
N GLY A 373 -20.39 18.89 -4.76
CA GLY A 373 -19.87 20.16 -5.27
C GLY A 373 -20.04 20.31 -6.78
N LYS A 374 -19.68 19.29 -7.57
CA LYS A 374 -19.87 19.29 -9.03
C LYS A 374 -21.36 19.42 -9.42
N ILE A 375 -22.26 18.77 -8.68
CA ILE A 375 -23.71 18.83 -8.94
C ILE A 375 -24.30 20.19 -8.53
N ALA A 376 -23.81 20.80 -7.44
CA ALA A 376 -24.23 22.13 -7.01
C ALA A 376 -24.00 23.23 -8.07
N THR A 377 -23.07 23.03 -9.02
CA THR A 377 -22.80 24.00 -10.10
C THR A 377 -23.99 24.21 -11.07
N ILE A 378 -24.84 23.19 -11.26
CA ILE A 378 -26.04 23.28 -12.12
C ILE A 378 -27.33 23.53 -11.34
N ALA A 379 -27.28 23.45 -10.01
CA ALA A 379 -28.44 23.46 -9.14
C ALA A 379 -29.06 24.86 -8.93
N THR A 380 -30.35 24.92 -8.60
CA THR A 380 -31.01 26.15 -8.15
C THR A 380 -30.44 26.63 -6.82
N ASP A 381 -30.56 27.92 -6.51
CA ASP A 381 -29.99 28.47 -5.26
C ASP A 381 -30.62 27.86 -4.00
N GLU A 382 -31.88 27.43 -4.07
CA GLU A 382 -32.52 26.64 -3.01
C GLU A 382 -31.83 25.27 -2.83
N ALA A 383 -31.55 24.56 -3.92
CA ALA A 383 -30.85 23.28 -3.86
C ALA A 383 -29.38 23.44 -3.41
N LYS A 384 -28.70 24.53 -3.83
CA LYS A 384 -27.34 24.87 -3.32
C LYS A 384 -27.33 25.06 -1.80
N ALA A 385 -28.30 25.78 -1.24
CA ALA A 385 -28.41 25.95 0.22
C ALA A 385 -28.62 24.61 0.96
N ARG A 386 -29.31 23.65 0.33
CA ARG A 386 -29.46 22.28 0.87
C ARG A 386 -28.17 21.46 0.74
N PHE A 387 -27.42 21.59 -0.35
CA PHE A 387 -26.09 20.98 -0.48
C PHE A 387 -25.10 21.52 0.58
N ASP A 388 -25.09 22.83 0.82
CA ASP A 388 -24.28 23.43 1.89
C ASP A 388 -24.70 22.92 3.28
N SER A 389 -26.00 22.77 3.51
CA SER A 389 -26.52 22.19 4.77
C SER A 389 -26.05 20.74 5.00
N ILE A 390 -25.86 19.94 3.93
CA ILE A 390 -25.31 18.58 4.02
C ILE A 390 -23.84 18.62 4.41
N VAL A 391 -23.07 19.57 3.89
CA VAL A 391 -21.64 19.75 4.23
C VAL A 391 -21.48 20.19 5.69
N LEU A 392 -22.32 21.11 6.17
CA LEU A 392 -22.37 21.49 7.59
C LEU A 392 -22.75 20.30 8.49
N GLU A 393 -23.78 19.54 8.15
CA GLU A 393 -24.19 18.35 8.91
C GLU A 393 -23.08 17.27 8.94
N THR A 394 -22.38 17.08 7.81
CA THR A 394 -21.25 16.14 7.70
C THR A 394 -20.08 16.62 8.57
N HIS A 395 -19.78 17.92 8.57
CA HIS A 395 -18.76 18.53 9.43
C HIS A 395 -19.10 18.35 10.92
N GLU A 396 -20.29 18.77 11.37
CA GLU A 396 -20.74 18.65 12.76
C GLU A 396 -20.67 17.21 13.29
N LYS A 397 -20.95 16.22 12.43
CA LYS A 397 -20.81 14.80 12.79
C LYS A 397 -19.35 14.39 12.88
N LEU A 398 -18.51 14.75 11.90
CA LEU A 398 -17.17 14.17 11.76
C LEU A 398 -16.09 14.75 12.67
N ILE A 399 -16.24 15.95 13.23
CA ILE A 399 -15.28 16.55 14.17
C ILE A 399 -15.04 15.74 15.47
N ALA A 400 -15.85 14.71 15.74
CA ALA A 400 -15.63 13.77 16.83
C ALA A 400 -14.61 12.65 16.50
N TRP A 401 -14.24 12.47 15.22
CA TRP A 401 -13.34 11.41 14.75
C TRP A 401 -12.26 11.89 13.78
N LEU A 402 -12.41 13.07 13.18
CA LEU A 402 -11.42 13.74 12.34
C LEU A 402 -11.04 15.06 13.00
N SER A 403 -9.79 15.52 12.80
CA SER A 403 -9.42 16.86 13.23
C SER A 403 -10.24 17.92 12.48
N THR A 404 -10.52 19.06 13.12
CA THR A 404 -11.20 20.20 12.48
C THR A 404 -10.46 20.64 11.21
N GLU A 405 -9.14 20.74 11.25
CA GLU A 405 -8.31 21.08 10.09
C GLU A 405 -8.49 20.08 8.94
N THR A 406 -8.57 18.78 9.23
CA THR A 406 -8.83 17.74 8.23
C THR A 406 -10.18 17.94 7.54
N ILE A 407 -11.26 18.06 8.29
CA ILE A 407 -12.61 18.15 7.70
C ILE A 407 -12.85 19.51 7.01
N GLU A 408 -12.31 20.61 7.54
CA GLU A 408 -12.34 21.92 6.87
C GLU A 408 -11.49 21.94 5.58
N THR A 409 -10.36 21.21 5.57
CA THR A 409 -9.55 21.00 4.34
C THR A 409 -10.37 20.24 3.30
N LEU A 410 -11.10 19.20 3.70
CA LEU A 410 -12.00 18.47 2.79
C LEU A 410 -13.12 19.38 2.28
N THR A 411 -13.75 20.20 3.12
CA THR A 411 -14.74 21.18 2.69
C THR A 411 -14.18 22.12 1.61
N THR A 412 -13.00 22.71 1.84
CA THR A 412 -12.37 23.59 0.84
C THR A 412 -11.98 22.81 -0.43
N LYS A 413 -11.07 21.84 -0.29
CA LYS A 413 -10.38 21.20 -1.43
C LYS A 413 -11.20 20.16 -2.19
N LYS A 414 -12.32 19.68 -1.63
CA LYS A 414 -13.15 18.64 -2.25
C LYS A 414 -14.56 19.13 -2.58
N TYR A 415 -15.21 19.91 -1.71
CA TYR A 415 -16.53 20.48 -1.99
C TYR A 415 -16.45 21.84 -2.70
N LEU A 416 -15.87 22.88 -2.07
CA LEU A 416 -15.89 24.26 -2.61
C LEU A 416 -15.16 24.37 -3.96
N ASP A 417 -13.96 23.78 -4.08
CA ASP A 417 -13.20 23.75 -5.36
C ASP A 417 -13.97 23.03 -6.50
N SER A 418 -14.75 22.00 -6.15
CA SER A 418 -15.62 21.28 -7.08
C SER A 418 -16.85 22.12 -7.46
N ALA A 419 -17.42 22.85 -6.51
CA ALA A 419 -18.52 23.78 -6.67
C ALA A 419 -18.14 25.13 -7.31
N LYS A 420 -16.84 25.34 -7.59
CA LYS A 420 -16.28 26.60 -8.13
C LYS A 420 -16.53 27.82 -7.23
N ARG A 421 -16.40 27.59 -5.92
CA ARG A 421 -16.51 28.59 -4.84
C ARG A 421 -15.19 28.70 -4.08
N LEU A 422 -15.00 29.81 -3.37
CA LEU A 422 -13.87 30.03 -2.48
C LEU A 422 -14.34 30.06 -1.03
N CYS A 423 -13.49 29.65 -0.09
CA CYS A 423 -13.73 29.86 1.32
C CYS A 423 -13.46 31.35 1.66
N GLU A 424 -14.51 32.17 1.66
CA GLU A 424 -14.46 33.60 1.94
C GLU A 424 -15.68 34.04 2.77
N SER A 425 -15.63 35.20 3.42
CA SER A 425 -16.66 35.66 4.39
C SER A 425 -18.08 35.86 3.84
N THR A 426 -18.24 35.75 2.53
CA THR A 426 -19.49 35.83 1.76
C THR A 426 -20.09 34.46 1.47
N ASP A 427 -19.34 33.37 1.69
CA ASP A 427 -19.78 32.00 1.45
C ASP A 427 -20.51 31.41 2.68
N PRO A 428 -21.66 30.72 2.51
CA PRO A 428 -22.38 30.07 3.61
C PRO A 428 -21.56 29.08 4.46
N LEU A 429 -20.48 28.51 3.92
CA LEU A 429 -19.61 27.56 4.64
C LEU A 429 -18.43 28.23 5.34
N PHE A 430 -18.32 29.56 5.31
CA PHE A 430 -17.24 30.28 5.99
C PHE A 430 -17.22 29.99 7.51
N GLY A 431 -16.05 29.59 8.02
CA GLY A 431 -15.89 29.09 9.39
C GLY A 431 -16.13 27.58 9.57
N HIS A 432 -16.37 26.85 8.47
CA HIS A 432 -16.35 25.37 8.38
C HIS A 432 -15.50 24.92 7.17
N CYS A 433 -14.59 25.80 6.73
CA CYS A 433 -13.69 25.66 5.61
C CYS A 433 -12.41 26.44 5.90
N ILE A 434 -11.28 25.97 5.38
CA ILE A 434 -10.01 26.69 5.46
C ILE A 434 -9.92 27.70 4.32
N VAL A 435 -9.63 28.96 4.66
CA VAL A 435 -9.25 30.01 3.70
C VAL A 435 -7.86 29.67 3.17
N PRO A 436 -7.68 29.39 1.86
CA PRO A 436 -6.36 29.10 1.33
C PRO A 436 -5.41 30.29 1.52
N PRO A 437 -4.13 30.06 1.81
CA PRO A 437 -3.15 31.14 1.88
C PRO A 437 -3.05 31.81 0.51
N LYS A 438 -2.83 33.13 0.48
CA LYS A 438 -2.62 33.85 -0.77
C LYS A 438 -1.13 33.97 -1.05
N GLU A 439 -0.75 33.73 -2.29
CA GLU A 439 0.62 33.90 -2.77
C GLU A 439 1.19 35.29 -2.43
N SER A 440 0.38 36.35 -2.51
CA SER A 440 0.75 37.73 -2.15
C SER A 440 1.08 37.95 -0.67
N ASP A 441 0.53 37.10 0.20
CA ASP A 441 0.60 37.26 1.66
C ASP A 441 1.77 36.44 2.23
N ILE A 442 2.26 35.45 1.46
CA ILE A 442 3.45 34.64 1.75
C ILE A 442 4.69 35.19 1.01
N LEU A 443 4.64 35.30 -0.31
CA LEU A 443 5.73 35.79 -1.16
C LEU A 443 5.75 37.33 -1.24
N THR A 444 6.00 37.95 -0.08
CA THR A 444 5.90 39.40 0.15
C THR A 444 7.12 40.21 -0.31
N VAL A 445 8.25 39.56 -0.59
CA VAL A 445 9.48 40.21 -1.09
C VAL A 445 9.59 40.03 -2.59
N THR A 446 9.85 41.12 -3.32
CA THR A 446 10.22 41.09 -4.75
C THR A 446 11.56 41.80 -4.93
N HIS A 447 12.54 41.11 -5.52
CA HIS A 447 13.90 41.60 -5.70
C HIS A 447 14.39 41.35 -7.14
N THR A 448 14.64 42.42 -7.88
CA THR A 448 15.07 42.36 -9.28
C THR A 448 16.59 42.17 -9.38
N CYS A 449 17.04 41.05 -9.93
CA CYS A 449 18.45 40.78 -10.22
C CYS A 449 18.91 41.44 -11.53
N SER A 450 18.06 41.40 -12.57
CA SER A 450 18.33 41.95 -13.90
C SER A 450 17.00 42.30 -14.60
N GLU A 451 17.05 42.81 -15.84
CA GLU A 451 15.83 42.98 -16.65
C GLU A 451 15.12 41.65 -16.96
N SER A 452 15.83 40.52 -16.90
CA SER A 452 15.35 39.18 -17.21
C SER A 452 15.13 38.27 -16.00
N VAL A 453 15.58 38.63 -14.79
CA VAL A 453 15.49 37.76 -13.60
C VAL A 453 14.99 38.55 -12.39
N THR A 454 13.91 38.07 -11.78
CA THR A 454 13.35 38.61 -10.54
C THR A 454 13.12 37.49 -9.53
N ILE A 455 13.64 37.67 -8.31
CA ILE A 455 13.37 36.80 -7.18
C ILE A 455 12.08 37.26 -6.48
N ARG A 456 11.20 36.34 -6.13
CA ARG A 456 10.08 36.53 -5.21
C ARG A 456 10.23 35.59 -4.02
N ALA A 457 10.12 36.12 -2.81
CA ALA A 457 10.52 35.39 -1.62
C ALA A 457 9.63 35.68 -0.42
N GLN A 458 9.67 34.79 0.55
CA GLN A 458 9.18 35.06 1.90
C GLN A 458 10.06 36.12 2.62
N SER A 459 9.48 36.83 3.57
CA SER A 459 10.10 37.98 4.25
C SER A 459 11.27 37.64 5.18
N THR A 460 11.54 36.36 5.46
CA THR A 460 12.73 35.93 6.22
C THR A 460 14.00 35.92 5.37
N ILE A 461 13.90 35.80 4.03
CA ILE A 461 15.07 35.73 3.15
C ILE A 461 15.80 37.08 3.17
N SER A 462 17.03 37.08 3.68
CA SER A 462 17.77 38.33 3.90
C SER A 462 18.23 38.98 2.60
N GLN A 463 18.31 40.32 2.59
CA GLN A 463 18.78 41.08 1.43
C GLN A 463 20.22 40.71 1.01
N SER A 464 21.04 40.21 1.94
CA SER A 464 22.39 39.72 1.64
C SER A 464 22.36 38.44 0.79
N ILE A 465 21.43 37.54 1.10
CA ILE A 465 21.24 36.29 0.35
C ILE A 465 20.68 36.59 -1.03
N LEU A 466 19.63 37.41 -1.13
CA LEU A 466 19.07 37.84 -2.42
C LEU A 466 20.14 38.41 -3.36
N ASN A 467 20.97 39.32 -2.87
CA ASN A 467 22.08 39.91 -3.64
C ASN A 467 23.12 38.86 -4.07
N LYS A 468 23.47 37.91 -3.17
CA LYS A 468 24.43 36.84 -3.47
C LYS A 468 23.89 35.87 -4.52
N SER A 469 22.62 35.48 -4.39
CA SER A 469 21.94 34.61 -5.33
C SER A 469 21.82 35.22 -6.73
N CYS A 470 21.55 36.53 -6.84
CA CYS A 470 21.64 37.23 -8.13
C CYS A 470 23.04 37.14 -8.76
N ALA A 471 24.11 37.27 -7.95
CA ALA A 471 25.49 37.18 -8.44
C ALA A 471 25.88 35.75 -8.87
N GLU A 472 25.40 34.73 -8.15
CA GLU A 472 25.63 33.32 -8.49
C GLU A 472 24.92 32.91 -9.79
N MET A 473 23.67 33.36 -10.01
CA MET A 473 22.97 33.17 -11.29
C MET A 473 23.68 33.89 -12.45
N ALA A 474 24.09 35.15 -12.27
CA ALA A 474 24.80 35.90 -13.31
C ALA A 474 26.16 35.27 -13.70
N LEU A 475 26.86 34.66 -12.72
CA LEU A 475 28.06 33.86 -12.98
C LEU A 475 27.72 32.60 -13.79
N GLN A 476 26.70 31.85 -13.38
CA GLN A 476 26.25 30.64 -14.06
C GLN A 476 25.80 30.90 -15.51
N GLU A 477 25.12 32.02 -15.78
CA GLU A 477 24.73 32.46 -17.14
C GLU A 477 25.97 32.68 -18.02
N THR A 478 26.98 33.36 -17.47
CA THR A 478 28.24 33.66 -18.17
C THR A 478 28.99 32.36 -18.51
N GLU A 479 29.09 31.44 -17.55
CA GLU A 479 29.75 30.14 -17.72
C GLU A 479 29.00 29.26 -18.73
N PHE A 480 27.67 29.20 -18.67
CA PHE A 480 26.82 28.45 -19.60
C PHE A 480 26.94 28.97 -21.05
N HIS A 481 26.90 30.29 -21.25
CA HIS A 481 27.04 30.89 -22.58
C HIS A 481 28.44 30.67 -23.18
N ALA A 482 29.48 30.66 -22.35
CA ALA A 482 30.83 30.32 -22.77
C ALA A 482 30.95 28.84 -23.15
N PHE A 483 30.41 27.93 -22.33
CA PHE A 483 30.44 26.48 -22.54
C PHE A 483 29.76 26.06 -23.85
N PHE A 484 28.51 26.47 -24.07
CA PHE A 484 27.74 26.07 -25.26
C PHE A 484 27.96 26.98 -26.48
N ASN A 485 28.72 28.08 -26.35
CA ASN A 485 28.92 29.12 -27.36
C ASN A 485 27.57 29.64 -27.94
N THR A 486 26.59 29.88 -27.06
CA THR A 486 25.24 30.31 -27.44
C THR A 486 25.10 31.81 -27.67
N GLN A 487 26.09 32.61 -27.22
CA GLN A 487 26.16 34.07 -27.44
C GLN A 487 24.89 34.83 -27.03
N GLY A 488 24.17 34.35 -26.01
CA GLY A 488 22.91 34.92 -25.57
C GLY A 488 21.75 34.81 -26.58
N SER A 489 21.87 33.98 -27.63
CA SER A 489 20.83 33.78 -28.66
C SER A 489 19.88 32.62 -28.28
N PRO A 490 18.60 32.91 -27.95
CA PRO A 490 17.62 31.89 -27.63
C PRO A 490 17.41 30.89 -28.79
N VAL A 491 16.75 29.79 -28.47
CA VAL A 491 16.26 28.85 -29.47
C VAL A 491 15.13 29.45 -30.32
N ALA A 492 14.80 28.82 -31.44
CA ALA A 492 13.70 29.26 -32.27
C ALA A 492 12.36 29.18 -31.52
N ASN A 493 11.49 30.16 -31.76
CA ASN A 493 10.14 30.30 -31.21
C ASN A 493 9.97 30.49 -29.69
N ASP A 494 11.02 30.39 -28.86
CA ASP A 494 10.92 30.77 -27.44
C ASP A 494 10.50 32.26 -27.29
N LYS A 495 9.50 32.49 -26.43
CA LYS A 495 8.90 33.78 -26.05
C LYS A 495 9.10 34.13 -24.59
N ASN A 496 9.84 33.31 -23.84
CA ASN A 496 10.25 33.69 -22.50
C ASN A 496 11.08 34.98 -22.61
N THR A 497 10.92 35.86 -21.63
CA THR A 497 11.67 37.13 -21.55
C THR A 497 12.11 37.42 -20.12
N THR A 498 11.37 36.89 -19.14
CA THR A 498 11.70 36.94 -17.72
C THR A 498 11.69 35.53 -17.10
N LEU A 499 12.49 35.35 -16.05
CA LEU A 499 12.42 34.25 -15.09
C LEU A 499 11.96 34.81 -13.74
N GLU A 500 10.98 34.17 -13.13
CA GLU A 500 10.55 34.42 -11.75
C GLU A 500 11.12 33.31 -10.85
N VAL A 501 12.06 33.66 -9.96
CA VAL A 501 12.68 32.73 -9.01
C VAL A 501 11.94 32.83 -7.69
N VAL A 502 11.13 31.83 -7.36
CA VAL A 502 10.33 31.78 -6.14
C VAL A 502 11.13 31.08 -5.04
N VAL A 503 11.27 31.72 -3.87
CA VAL A 503 12.13 31.24 -2.77
C VAL A 503 11.33 31.14 -1.48
N PHE A 504 11.12 29.90 -1.04
CA PHE A 504 10.49 29.58 0.24
C PHE A 504 11.52 29.60 1.39
N SER A 505 11.06 29.91 2.60
CA SER A 505 11.89 30.03 3.81
C SER A 505 12.44 28.71 4.34
N SER A 506 11.86 27.57 3.94
CA SER A 506 12.27 26.25 4.39
C SER A 506 11.75 25.16 3.44
N PRO A 507 12.25 23.91 3.56
CA PRO A 507 11.65 22.76 2.89
C PRO A 507 10.19 22.49 3.27
N ASP A 508 9.78 22.82 4.49
CA ASP A 508 8.40 22.62 4.94
C ASP A 508 7.46 23.67 4.33
N ASP A 509 7.91 24.93 4.23
CA ASP A 509 7.17 25.98 3.51
C ASP A 509 7.11 25.69 2.00
N TYR A 510 8.16 25.12 1.41
CA TYR A 510 8.14 24.65 0.03
C TYR A 510 7.06 23.57 -0.17
N LYS A 511 7.09 22.50 0.63
CA LYS A 511 6.09 21.41 0.60
C LYS A 511 4.66 21.91 0.82
N LYS A 512 4.49 22.90 1.70
CA LYS A 512 3.17 23.44 2.07
C LYS A 512 2.59 24.39 1.02
N TYR A 513 3.40 25.30 0.48
CA TYR A 513 2.91 26.43 -0.31
C TYR A 513 3.17 26.30 -1.82
N ALA A 514 4.18 25.56 -2.27
CA ALA A 514 4.41 25.39 -3.70
C ALA A 514 3.27 24.68 -4.43
N PRO A 515 2.68 23.57 -3.91
CA PRO A 515 1.55 22.92 -4.56
C PRO A 515 0.31 23.82 -4.60
N GLU A 516 0.12 24.64 -3.57
CA GLU A 516 -1.00 25.59 -3.44
C GLU A 516 -0.93 26.73 -4.48
N PHE A 517 0.27 27.24 -4.75
CA PHE A 517 0.45 28.41 -5.63
C PHE A 517 0.76 28.06 -7.09
N PHE A 518 1.30 26.86 -7.34
CA PHE A 518 1.83 26.47 -8.65
C PHE A 518 1.28 25.10 -9.11
N ASP A 519 -0.03 25.03 -9.33
CA ASP A 519 -0.74 23.93 -10.01
C ASP A 519 -0.48 22.51 -9.44
N ASN A 520 -0.40 22.36 -8.11
CA ASN A 520 -0.05 21.10 -7.42
C ASN A 520 1.30 20.51 -7.85
N VAL A 521 2.31 21.36 -8.05
CA VAL A 521 3.70 20.93 -8.30
C VAL A 521 4.20 19.94 -7.23
N ASP A 522 4.98 18.95 -7.68
CA ASP A 522 5.67 18.03 -6.78
C ASP A 522 6.78 18.74 -5.99
N THR A 523 6.97 18.34 -4.74
CA THR A 523 7.93 18.93 -3.80
C THR A 523 8.89 17.92 -3.18
N ASP A 524 8.86 16.64 -3.60
CA ASP A 524 9.90 15.66 -3.25
C ASP A 524 11.16 15.82 -4.12
N ASN A 525 11.70 17.03 -4.12
CA ASN A 525 12.84 17.45 -4.96
C ASN A 525 13.61 18.60 -4.29
N GLY A 526 14.76 18.97 -4.85
CA GLY A 526 15.61 20.04 -4.32
C GLY A 526 15.19 21.46 -4.72
N GLY A 527 14.05 21.61 -5.39
CA GLY A 527 13.69 22.74 -6.24
C GLY A 527 13.26 22.23 -7.61
N ILE A 528 12.59 23.07 -8.40
CA ILE A 528 12.07 22.69 -9.72
C ILE A 528 11.92 23.88 -10.67
N TYR A 529 12.40 23.72 -11.91
CA TYR A 529 12.14 24.63 -13.02
C TYR A 529 10.80 24.32 -13.73
N LEU A 530 9.89 25.30 -13.70
CA LEU A 530 8.59 25.29 -14.36
C LEU A 530 8.62 26.18 -15.61
N GLU A 531 8.94 25.58 -16.75
CA GLU A 531 9.05 26.28 -18.04
C GLU A 531 7.71 26.79 -18.59
N GLY A 532 6.61 26.11 -18.27
CA GLY A 532 5.29 26.42 -18.85
C GLY A 532 5.21 26.08 -20.34
N THR A 533 4.75 27.04 -21.16
CA THR A 533 4.66 26.90 -22.63
C THR A 533 5.54 27.96 -23.29
N PRO A 534 6.81 27.66 -23.63
CA PRO A 534 7.78 28.68 -24.03
C PRO A 534 7.40 29.39 -25.34
N GLU A 535 6.62 28.77 -26.22
CA GLU A 535 6.16 29.36 -27.49
C GLU A 535 4.99 30.37 -27.32
N LYS A 536 4.38 30.44 -26.12
CA LYS A 536 3.20 31.26 -25.85
C LYS A 536 3.60 32.67 -25.40
N GLU A 537 3.05 33.68 -26.08
CA GLU A 537 3.22 35.08 -25.67
C GLU A 537 2.67 35.30 -24.25
N GLY A 538 3.46 35.93 -23.38
CA GLY A 538 3.12 36.11 -21.96
C GLY A 538 3.28 34.86 -21.09
N ASN A 539 4.01 33.84 -21.53
CA ASN A 539 4.44 32.75 -20.66
C ASN A 539 5.37 33.26 -19.55
N GLN A 540 5.17 32.79 -18.32
CA GLN A 540 6.04 33.09 -17.17
C GLN A 540 6.78 31.82 -16.77
N ALA A 541 8.03 31.70 -17.22
CA ALA A 541 8.95 30.69 -16.71
C ALA A 541 9.24 30.96 -15.22
N ARG A 542 9.27 29.90 -14.42
CA ARG A 542 9.56 29.96 -12.97
C ARG A 542 10.61 28.96 -12.56
N PHE A 543 11.36 29.28 -11.52
CA PHE A 543 12.14 28.31 -10.75
C PHE A 543 11.65 28.40 -9.31
N LEU A 544 11.20 27.28 -8.72
CA LEU A 544 10.80 27.20 -7.32
C LEU A 544 11.94 26.61 -6.49
N ALA A 545 12.29 27.30 -5.40
CA ALA A 545 13.48 27.07 -4.59
C ALA A 545 13.15 27.17 -3.10
N MET A 546 14.06 26.67 -2.27
CA MET A 546 13.97 26.79 -0.81
C MET A 546 15.30 27.25 -0.21
N GLN A 547 15.21 27.99 0.90
CA GLN A 547 16.36 28.28 1.74
C GLN A 547 16.86 26.99 2.41
N CYS A 548 18.18 26.84 2.45
CA CYS A 548 18.83 25.65 2.95
C CYS A 548 18.84 25.61 4.49
N PRO A 549 18.40 24.49 5.12
CA PRO A 549 18.55 24.28 6.56
C PRO A 549 20.03 24.19 6.99
N ASP A 550 20.36 24.71 8.18
CA ASP A 550 21.72 24.69 8.75
C ASP A 550 22.36 23.30 8.76
N ALA A 551 21.57 22.25 9.02
CA ALA A 551 22.02 20.86 9.07
C ALA A 551 22.52 20.32 7.71
N TRP A 552 22.26 21.02 6.61
CA TRP A 552 22.73 20.67 5.26
C TRP A 552 24.02 21.42 4.87
N VAL A 553 24.44 22.42 5.64
CA VAL A 553 25.67 23.18 5.39
C VAL A 553 26.90 22.28 5.59
N GLY A 554 27.84 22.34 4.64
CA GLY A 554 28.97 21.42 4.56
C GLY A 554 28.66 20.04 3.95
N LYS A 555 27.37 19.75 3.66
CA LYS A 555 26.92 18.53 2.96
C LYS A 555 26.29 18.87 1.60
N SER A 556 25.05 19.37 1.62
CA SER A 556 24.26 19.73 0.42
C SER A 556 24.34 21.22 0.10
N CYS A 557 24.79 22.05 1.05
CA CYS A 557 24.95 23.49 0.89
C CYS A 557 26.36 23.93 1.32
N GLN A 558 26.86 25.01 0.73
CA GLN A 558 28.21 25.52 0.96
C GLN A 558 28.27 26.53 2.11
N TYR A 559 27.17 27.20 2.43
CA TYR A 559 27.08 28.22 3.47
C TYR A 559 25.66 28.32 4.05
N GLU A 560 25.55 28.82 5.28
CA GLU A 560 24.30 29.15 5.99
C GLU A 560 23.38 30.03 5.12
N ASP A 561 22.06 29.86 5.27
CA ASP A 561 21.05 30.63 4.54
C ASP A 561 21.08 30.51 2.98
N GLN A 562 21.93 29.66 2.38
CA GLN A 562 22.01 29.49 0.92
C GLN A 562 20.66 29.09 0.31
N ILE A 563 20.31 29.61 -0.87
CA ILE A 563 19.20 29.06 -1.66
C ILE A 563 19.68 27.73 -2.26
N TYR A 564 19.07 26.63 -1.82
CA TYR A 564 19.48 25.29 -2.23
C TYR A 564 19.23 25.06 -3.73
N ASN A 565 20.12 24.30 -4.38
CA ASN A 565 20.13 23.99 -5.82
C ASN A 565 19.99 25.19 -6.80
N LEU A 566 20.16 26.43 -6.35
CA LEU A 566 20.01 27.66 -7.15
C LEU A 566 20.70 27.61 -8.52
N ARG A 567 21.96 27.20 -8.58
CA ARG A 567 22.72 27.12 -9.84
C ARG A 567 22.22 26.01 -10.76
N HIS A 568 21.89 24.84 -10.20
CA HIS A 568 21.38 23.67 -10.94
C HIS A 568 20.07 23.99 -11.66
N GLU A 569 19.09 24.51 -10.93
CA GLU A 569 17.78 24.86 -11.50
C GLU A 569 17.85 26.06 -12.45
N TYR A 570 18.80 26.96 -12.24
CA TYR A 570 19.06 28.03 -13.20
C TYR A 570 19.69 27.50 -14.50
N VAL A 571 20.48 26.42 -14.47
CA VAL A 571 20.92 25.74 -15.70
C VAL A 571 19.74 25.12 -16.46
N HIS A 572 18.71 24.60 -15.79
CA HIS A 572 17.48 24.12 -16.47
C HIS A 572 16.77 25.23 -17.26
N TYR A 573 16.67 26.44 -16.69
CA TYR A 573 16.18 27.63 -17.40
C TYR A 573 17.05 27.96 -18.63
N LEU A 574 18.37 27.97 -18.47
CA LEU A 574 19.30 28.30 -19.55
C LEU A 574 19.29 27.23 -20.67
N ASP A 575 19.17 25.95 -20.31
CA ASP A 575 19.05 24.81 -21.22
C ASP A 575 17.75 24.87 -22.04
N GLY A 576 16.61 25.12 -21.39
CA GLY A 576 15.33 25.37 -22.07
C GLY A 576 15.38 26.58 -23.01
N ARG A 577 15.91 27.70 -22.54
CA ARG A 577 15.94 28.95 -23.32
C ARG A 577 16.95 28.97 -24.47
N TYR A 578 18.13 28.37 -24.26
CA TYR A 578 19.30 28.55 -25.14
C TYR A 578 19.83 27.24 -25.75
N VAL A 579 19.25 26.07 -25.48
CA VAL A 579 19.65 24.81 -26.13
C VAL A 579 18.47 23.98 -26.65
N LYS A 580 17.39 23.78 -25.90
CA LYS A 580 16.28 22.90 -26.30
C LYS A 580 15.15 23.68 -26.98
N VAL A 581 14.77 23.29 -28.20
CA VAL A 581 13.53 23.80 -28.81
C VAL A 581 12.30 23.12 -28.20
N GLY A 582 11.28 23.93 -27.88
CA GLY A 582 10.01 23.46 -27.29
C GLY A 582 10.09 23.32 -25.76
N GLY A 583 8.95 23.07 -25.13
CA GLY A 583 8.91 22.86 -23.67
C GLY A 583 9.55 21.55 -23.22
N PHE A 584 9.89 21.42 -21.94
CA PHE A 584 10.57 20.27 -21.32
C PHE A 584 10.23 18.87 -21.90
N ASN A 585 8.95 18.53 -22.04
CA ASN A 585 8.47 17.23 -22.58
C ASN A 585 8.54 17.10 -24.11
N TYR A 586 9.23 18.01 -24.82
CA TYR A 586 9.33 17.96 -26.28
C TYR A 586 10.19 16.79 -26.77
N TYR A 587 11.29 16.48 -26.07
CA TYR A 587 12.25 15.44 -26.47
C TYR A 587 12.11 14.18 -25.62
N ASN A 588 12.05 13.02 -26.29
CA ASN A 588 12.24 11.72 -25.63
C ASN A 588 13.70 11.58 -25.20
N TYR A 589 13.95 10.91 -24.06
CA TYR A 589 15.29 10.63 -23.51
C TYR A 589 16.12 11.88 -23.12
N ASN A 590 15.46 13.00 -22.83
CA ASN A 590 16.12 14.25 -22.42
C ASN A 590 16.69 14.23 -20.98
N VAL A 591 16.35 13.24 -20.15
CA VAL A 591 16.60 13.29 -18.69
C VAL A 591 18.10 13.33 -18.37
N SER A 592 18.91 12.45 -18.97
CA SER A 592 20.36 12.47 -18.74
C SER A 592 21.04 13.72 -19.28
N TRP A 593 20.48 14.34 -20.33
CA TRP A 593 20.95 15.63 -20.84
C TRP A 593 20.69 16.73 -19.81
N SER A 594 19.43 16.99 -19.46
CA SER A 594 19.11 18.15 -18.62
C SER A 594 19.65 18.00 -17.20
N GLU A 595 19.43 16.87 -16.51
CA GLU A 595 19.92 16.71 -15.13
C GLU A 595 21.45 16.57 -15.10
N GLY A 596 22.06 15.88 -16.08
CA GLY A 596 23.50 15.72 -16.14
C GLY A 596 24.24 17.02 -16.46
N MET A 597 23.70 17.86 -17.35
CA MET A 597 24.28 19.17 -17.64
C MET A 597 24.03 20.15 -16.50
N ALA A 598 22.88 20.09 -15.82
CA ALA A 598 22.60 20.91 -14.63
C ALA A 598 23.58 20.59 -13.49
N GLU A 599 23.74 19.31 -13.15
CA GLU A 599 24.70 18.87 -12.13
C GLU A 599 26.15 19.25 -12.50
N TYR A 600 26.56 19.02 -13.74
CA TYR A 600 27.94 19.25 -14.17
C TYR A 600 28.28 20.75 -14.26
N LEU A 601 27.39 21.59 -14.81
CA LEU A 601 27.64 23.04 -14.94
C LEU A 601 27.44 23.80 -13.62
N ALA A 602 26.70 23.25 -12.66
CA ALA A 602 26.56 23.84 -11.33
C ALA A 602 27.73 23.46 -10.39
N ASN A 603 28.21 22.21 -10.43
CA ASN A 603 29.17 21.67 -9.46
C ASN A 603 30.60 21.44 -9.99
N GLY A 604 30.80 21.42 -11.32
CA GLY A 604 32.12 21.20 -11.92
C GLY A 604 32.65 19.77 -11.80
N THR A 605 33.97 19.58 -11.82
CA THR A 605 34.61 18.25 -11.91
C THR A 605 34.85 17.52 -10.58
N ASP A 606 34.70 18.19 -9.44
CA ASP A 606 34.93 17.62 -8.10
C ASP A 606 33.68 17.77 -7.23
N PHE A 607 32.70 16.89 -7.44
CA PHE A 607 31.42 16.93 -6.75
C PHE A 607 31.29 15.78 -5.73
N ALA A 608 31.76 16.02 -4.50
CA ALA A 608 31.88 15.03 -3.44
C ALA A 608 30.61 14.20 -3.16
N ARG A 609 29.41 14.82 -3.22
CA ARG A 609 28.13 14.12 -3.05
C ARG A 609 27.96 13.00 -4.08
N THR A 610 28.18 13.32 -5.36
CA THR A 610 28.07 12.35 -6.45
C THR A 610 29.13 11.26 -6.35
N LEU A 611 30.36 11.62 -5.96
CA LEU A 611 31.46 10.66 -5.81
C LEU A 611 31.22 9.63 -4.69
N GLU A 612 30.66 10.04 -3.55
CA GLU A 612 30.35 9.12 -2.45
C GLU A 612 29.11 8.26 -2.77
N SER A 613 28.07 8.83 -3.41
CA SER A 613 26.84 8.09 -3.78
C SER A 613 27.06 6.90 -4.72
N ILE A 614 28.07 6.93 -5.59
CA ILE A 614 28.37 5.83 -6.55
C ILE A 614 29.51 4.90 -6.13
N LYS A 615 30.10 5.13 -4.96
CA LYS A 615 31.22 4.36 -4.43
C LYS A 615 30.86 2.88 -4.29
N GLY A 616 31.66 2.02 -4.90
CA GLY A 616 31.42 0.56 -4.95
C GLY A 616 30.27 0.12 -5.85
N LYS A 617 29.56 1.03 -6.54
CA LYS A 617 28.48 0.67 -7.48
C LYS A 617 29.07 0.29 -8.84
N VAL A 618 28.41 -0.64 -9.52
CA VAL A 618 28.78 -1.07 -10.88
C VAL A 618 28.45 0.05 -11.87
N ILE A 619 29.38 0.34 -12.78
CA ILE A 619 29.23 1.40 -13.78
C ILE A 619 28.22 0.96 -14.87
N PRO A 620 27.13 1.71 -15.11
CA PRO A 620 26.17 1.35 -16.14
C PRO A 620 26.71 1.59 -17.56
N PRO A 621 26.19 0.89 -18.58
CA PRO A 621 26.51 1.22 -19.97
C PRO A 621 26.11 2.65 -20.32
N LEU A 622 26.99 3.41 -20.99
CA LEU A 622 26.72 4.79 -21.45
C LEU A 622 25.43 4.86 -22.28
N TYR A 623 25.12 3.83 -23.07
CA TYR A 623 23.84 3.76 -23.78
C TYR A 623 22.64 3.82 -22.82
N ASN A 624 22.67 3.08 -21.71
CA ASN A 624 21.56 3.07 -20.74
C ASN A 624 21.41 4.45 -20.08
N LEU A 625 22.51 5.16 -19.86
CA LEU A 625 22.50 6.51 -19.31
C LEU A 625 21.91 7.51 -20.30
N LEU A 626 22.40 7.54 -21.54
CA LEU A 626 21.90 8.43 -22.60
C LEU A 626 20.44 8.18 -22.99
N PHE A 627 19.87 7.03 -22.62
CA PHE A 627 18.47 6.65 -22.84
C PHE A 627 17.67 6.48 -21.53
N MET A 628 18.15 7.01 -20.40
CA MET A 628 17.44 6.91 -19.12
C MET A 628 16.15 7.76 -19.07
N ALA A 629 15.33 7.48 -18.07
CA ALA A 629 14.14 8.26 -17.69
C ALA A 629 14.13 8.49 -16.17
N TYR A 630 13.22 9.34 -15.69
CA TYR A 630 12.98 9.49 -14.25
C TYR A 630 12.61 8.14 -13.62
N GLY A 631 13.12 7.87 -12.42
CA GLY A 631 13.05 6.56 -11.76
C GLY A 631 14.25 5.63 -12.01
N TYR A 632 15.27 6.07 -12.75
CA TYR A 632 16.56 5.37 -12.84
C TYR A 632 17.33 5.47 -11.51
N ASP A 633 18.00 4.39 -11.10
CA ASP A 633 18.74 4.36 -9.83
C ASP A 633 20.02 5.23 -9.93
N ASP A 634 20.26 6.13 -8.97
CA ASP A 634 21.35 7.13 -8.99
C ASP A 634 21.38 8.03 -10.24
N LEU A 635 20.20 8.38 -10.75
CA LEU A 635 19.96 9.17 -11.98
C LEU A 635 20.89 10.38 -12.14
N TYR A 636 20.94 11.26 -11.14
CA TYR A 636 21.70 12.51 -11.19
C TYR A 636 23.20 12.25 -11.27
N GLN A 637 23.68 11.29 -10.48
CA GLN A 637 25.09 10.92 -10.37
C GLN A 637 25.62 10.31 -11.67
N TRP A 638 24.87 9.40 -12.27
CA TRP A 638 25.26 8.80 -13.55
C TRP A 638 25.07 9.75 -14.72
N SER A 639 24.06 10.62 -14.70
CA SER A 639 23.88 11.68 -15.71
C SER A 639 25.04 12.68 -15.70
N TYR A 640 25.45 13.11 -14.51
CA TYR A 640 26.64 13.94 -14.30
C TYR A 640 27.87 13.30 -14.97
N PHE A 641 28.14 12.01 -14.69
CA PHE A 641 29.28 11.32 -15.27
C PHE A 641 29.18 11.13 -16.79
N ALA A 642 27.99 10.85 -17.32
CA ALA A 642 27.76 10.75 -18.76
C ALA A 642 28.04 12.09 -19.47
N MET A 643 27.51 13.20 -18.95
CA MET A 643 27.70 14.53 -19.55
C MET A 643 29.14 15.03 -19.40
N ARG A 644 29.74 14.88 -18.21
CA ARG A 644 31.15 15.22 -17.97
C ARG A 644 32.10 14.42 -18.87
N TYR A 645 31.86 13.13 -19.07
CA TYR A 645 32.65 12.30 -19.99
C TYR A 645 32.52 12.79 -21.46
N LEU A 646 31.30 13.09 -21.90
CA LEU A 646 31.07 13.60 -23.25
C LEU A 646 31.71 14.98 -23.46
N ASP A 647 31.79 15.83 -22.44
CA ASP A 647 32.53 17.09 -22.52
C ASP A 647 34.05 16.86 -22.56
N GLU A 648 34.62 16.20 -21.55
CA GLU A 648 36.08 16.09 -21.40
C GLU A 648 36.75 15.22 -22.48
N GLN A 649 36.09 14.13 -22.93
CA GLN A 649 36.69 13.13 -23.81
C GLN A 649 36.12 13.15 -25.23
N HIS A 650 34.86 13.60 -25.41
CA HIS A 650 34.14 13.53 -26.69
C HIS A 650 33.44 14.85 -27.05
N ASN A 651 34.06 16.00 -26.77
CA ASN A 651 33.45 17.34 -26.89
C ASN A 651 32.68 17.59 -28.22
N SER A 652 33.11 17.00 -29.34
CA SER A 652 32.39 17.05 -30.62
C SER A 652 31.02 16.37 -30.60
N ASP A 653 30.88 15.29 -29.85
CA ASP A 653 29.61 14.57 -29.64
C ASP A 653 28.69 15.34 -28.70
N MET A 654 29.24 16.00 -27.67
CA MET A 654 28.50 16.93 -26.82
C MET A 654 27.91 18.09 -27.64
N HIS A 655 28.70 18.72 -28.51
CA HIS A 655 28.19 19.74 -29.42
C HIS A 655 27.20 19.21 -30.48
N LEU A 656 27.35 17.96 -30.95
CA LEU A 656 26.38 17.31 -31.84
C LEU A 656 24.99 17.15 -31.19
N LEU A 657 24.94 16.76 -29.91
CA LEU A 657 23.69 16.64 -29.14
C LEU A 657 23.04 18.02 -28.95
N LYS A 658 23.83 19.02 -28.52
CA LYS A 658 23.39 20.42 -28.40
C LYS A 658 22.83 20.97 -29.71
N ASP A 659 23.49 20.74 -30.84
CA ASP A 659 23.03 21.22 -32.15
C ASP A 659 21.75 20.49 -32.61
N ALA A 660 21.59 19.20 -32.28
CA ALA A 660 20.36 18.45 -32.54
C ALA A 660 19.16 18.98 -31.74
N LEU A 661 19.36 19.32 -30.44
CA LEU A 661 18.36 19.93 -29.57
C LEU A 661 17.97 21.35 -30.04
N ARG A 662 18.94 22.15 -30.52
CA ARG A 662 18.69 23.48 -31.09
C ARG A 662 17.96 23.45 -32.44
N ASN A 663 17.96 22.32 -33.13
CA ASN A 663 17.35 22.16 -34.47
C ASN A 663 15.87 21.72 -34.42
N GLY A 664 15.32 21.34 -33.26
CA GLY A 664 13.89 20.98 -33.13
C GLY A 664 13.50 19.58 -33.63
N SER A 665 14.44 18.75 -34.08
CA SER A 665 14.11 17.41 -34.62
C SER A 665 14.15 16.34 -33.54
N LYS A 666 12.99 15.85 -33.11
CA LYS A 666 12.88 14.74 -32.13
C LYS A 666 13.60 13.47 -32.60
N GLU A 667 13.34 13.05 -33.85
CA GLU A 667 14.00 11.89 -34.47
C GLU A 667 15.50 12.13 -34.69
N GLY A 668 15.88 13.36 -35.05
CA GLY A 668 17.28 13.77 -35.19
C GLY A 668 18.06 13.66 -33.87
N TYR A 669 17.49 14.13 -32.77
CA TYR A 669 18.08 14.00 -31.43
C TYR A 669 18.26 12.53 -31.02
N VAL A 670 17.23 11.69 -31.16
CA VAL A 670 17.31 10.25 -30.88
C VAL A 670 18.37 9.56 -31.75
N SER A 671 18.48 9.95 -33.03
CA SER A 671 19.50 9.43 -33.95
C SER A 671 20.91 9.84 -33.53
N SER A 672 21.10 11.09 -33.08
CA SER A 672 22.36 11.57 -32.53
C SER A 672 22.73 10.82 -31.24
N LEU A 673 21.81 10.62 -30.30
CA LEU A 673 22.06 9.84 -29.07
C LEU A 673 22.56 8.42 -29.38
N LYS A 674 21.91 7.70 -30.30
CA LYS A 674 22.38 6.37 -30.74
C LYS A 674 23.79 6.41 -31.32
N ALA A 675 24.07 7.40 -32.16
CA ALA A 675 25.35 7.54 -32.83
C ALA A 675 26.50 7.92 -31.86
N VAL A 676 26.21 8.76 -30.86
CA VAL A 676 27.14 9.12 -29.77
C VAL A 676 27.40 7.91 -28.87
N ALA A 677 26.34 7.23 -28.41
CA ALA A 677 26.48 6.02 -27.59
C ALA A 677 27.35 4.97 -28.29
N GLN A 678 27.15 4.74 -29.59
CA GLN A 678 27.95 3.78 -30.36
C GLN A 678 29.44 4.18 -30.46
N ARG A 679 29.76 5.47 -30.59
CA ARG A 679 31.16 5.94 -30.70
C ARG A 679 31.87 5.94 -29.36
N SER A 680 31.20 6.40 -28.31
CA SER A 680 31.85 6.81 -27.06
C SER A 680 31.71 5.79 -25.92
N GLN A 681 30.98 4.68 -26.11
CA GLN A 681 30.83 3.63 -25.08
C GLN A 681 32.15 2.96 -24.66
N ALA A 682 33.15 2.88 -25.54
CA ALA A 682 34.34 2.04 -25.33
C ALA A 682 35.20 2.45 -24.12
N ASP A 683 35.42 3.75 -23.93
CA ASP A 683 36.34 4.27 -22.90
C ASP A 683 35.59 4.83 -21.65
N PHE A 684 34.25 4.76 -21.63
CA PHE A 684 33.43 5.35 -20.57
C PHE A 684 33.70 4.75 -19.19
N GLU A 685 33.76 3.41 -19.09
CA GLU A 685 34.02 2.72 -17.83
C GLU A 685 35.39 3.11 -17.25
N ALA A 686 36.41 3.13 -18.10
CA ALA A 686 37.77 3.54 -17.74
C ALA A 686 37.82 5.00 -17.25
N PHE A 687 37.07 5.91 -17.89
CA PHE A 687 36.96 7.30 -17.45
C PHE A 687 36.31 7.43 -16.07
N VAL A 688 35.20 6.73 -15.84
CA VAL A 688 34.48 6.78 -14.55
C VAL A 688 35.34 6.17 -13.44
N MET A 689 36.01 5.05 -13.67
CA MET A 689 36.95 4.46 -12.71
C MET A 689 38.15 5.37 -12.41
N ALA A 690 38.64 6.14 -13.40
CA ALA A 690 39.74 7.08 -13.19
C ALA A 690 39.34 8.32 -12.36
N ASN A 691 38.03 8.59 -12.23
CA ASN A 691 37.48 9.80 -11.60
C ASN A 691 36.55 9.50 -10.41
N SER A 692 36.43 8.25 -9.97
CA SER A 692 35.52 7.85 -8.87
C SER A 692 35.99 6.57 -8.17
N GLN A 693 35.18 6.09 -7.23
CA GLN A 693 35.35 4.75 -6.60
C GLN A 693 34.26 3.76 -7.05
N ALA A 694 33.61 4.00 -8.20
CA ALA A 694 32.75 3.02 -8.85
C ALA A 694 33.59 1.87 -9.45
N ILE A 695 32.95 0.73 -9.70
CA ILE A 695 33.60 -0.50 -10.16
C ILE A 695 33.12 -0.93 -11.55
N ALA A 696 34.00 -1.58 -12.32
CA ALA A 696 33.69 -2.13 -13.62
C ALA A 696 32.58 -3.20 -13.56
N ALA A 697 31.88 -3.38 -14.68
CA ALA A 697 30.95 -4.50 -14.87
C ALA A 697 31.71 -5.84 -14.97
N ASN A 698 31.03 -6.95 -14.65
CA ASN A 698 31.61 -8.28 -14.78
C ASN A 698 31.86 -8.60 -16.26
N THR A 699 33.11 -8.96 -16.60
CA THR A 699 33.46 -9.35 -17.97
C THR A 699 32.92 -10.74 -18.28
N GLU A 700 31.78 -10.80 -18.96
CA GLU A 700 31.05 -12.03 -19.26
C GLU A 700 30.87 -12.25 -20.76
N VAL A 701 30.99 -13.52 -21.18
CA VAL A 701 30.78 -13.92 -22.58
C VAL A 701 29.28 -14.10 -22.81
N ILE A 702 28.70 -13.27 -23.68
CA ILE A 702 27.31 -13.46 -24.11
C ILE A 702 27.23 -14.79 -24.90
N PRO A 703 26.37 -15.74 -24.51
CA PRO A 703 26.28 -17.04 -25.18
C PRO A 703 25.74 -16.94 -26.62
N ASP A 704 26.01 -17.98 -27.41
CA ASP A 704 25.39 -18.21 -28.71
C ASP A 704 23.86 -18.42 -28.60
N ALA A 705 23.14 -18.29 -29.71
CA ALA A 705 21.70 -18.54 -29.77
C ALA A 705 21.34 -19.95 -29.24
N GLY A 706 20.35 -20.01 -28.33
CA GLY A 706 19.91 -21.27 -27.71
C GLY A 706 20.89 -21.85 -26.66
N LYS A 707 21.93 -21.11 -26.27
CA LYS A 707 22.84 -21.48 -25.16
C LYS A 707 22.59 -20.61 -23.94
N LEU A 708 22.64 -21.25 -22.77
CA LEU A 708 22.57 -20.57 -21.48
C LEU A 708 23.97 -20.06 -21.11
N GLY A 709 24.05 -18.83 -20.62
CA GLY A 709 25.25 -18.20 -20.09
C GLY A 709 25.32 -18.28 -18.57
N SER A 710 26.42 -17.76 -18.01
CA SER A 710 26.68 -17.72 -16.58
C SER A 710 25.70 -16.79 -15.84
N CYS A 711 25.69 -16.90 -14.51
CA CYS A 711 25.00 -15.95 -13.64
C CYS A 711 25.69 -14.59 -13.52
N GLY A 712 26.94 -14.42 -13.99
CA GLY A 712 27.55 -13.09 -14.07
C GLY A 712 26.81 -12.15 -15.05
N LEU A 713 25.92 -12.70 -15.88
CA LEU A 713 25.01 -11.93 -16.74
C LEU A 713 23.83 -11.28 -15.99
N THR A 714 23.66 -11.51 -14.67
CA THR A 714 22.75 -10.75 -13.81
C THR A 714 23.37 -9.40 -13.42
N GLN A 715 23.45 -8.53 -14.42
CA GLN A 715 23.98 -7.16 -14.33
C GLN A 715 23.35 -6.31 -15.43
N GLN A 716 23.48 -4.98 -15.31
CA GLN A 716 22.95 -4.03 -16.29
C GLN A 716 23.43 -4.35 -17.70
N TYR A 717 22.58 -4.11 -18.70
CA TYR A 717 22.90 -4.40 -20.09
C TYR A 717 22.22 -3.47 -21.06
N VAL A 718 22.83 -3.31 -22.24
CA VAL A 718 22.27 -2.52 -23.34
C VAL A 718 21.15 -3.30 -23.99
N ARG A 719 19.94 -2.74 -23.91
CA ARG A 719 18.79 -3.11 -24.73
C ARG A 719 18.44 -1.91 -25.60
N PRO A 720 18.75 -1.93 -26.92
CA PRO A 720 18.44 -0.81 -27.80
C PRO A 720 16.94 -0.45 -27.77
N VAL A 721 16.63 0.84 -27.80
CA VAL A 721 15.25 1.33 -27.76
C VAL A 721 14.41 0.87 -28.95
N ASP A 722 15.09 0.57 -30.06
CA ASP A 722 14.62 0.03 -31.34
C ASP A 722 15.06 -1.42 -31.60
N ALA A 723 15.39 -2.18 -30.55
CA ALA A 723 15.59 -3.63 -30.67
C ALA A 723 14.33 -4.31 -31.22
N ASN A 724 14.49 -5.21 -32.19
CA ASN A 724 13.35 -5.93 -32.77
C ASN A 724 12.64 -6.79 -31.72
N ASN A 725 11.37 -7.09 -31.98
CA ASN A 725 10.67 -8.12 -31.24
C ASN A 725 11.21 -9.51 -31.61
N THR A 726 11.26 -10.40 -30.62
CA THR A 726 11.63 -11.81 -30.77
C THR A 726 10.84 -12.64 -29.75
N ASP A 727 10.84 -13.95 -29.96
CA ASP A 727 10.19 -14.92 -29.09
C ASP A 727 11.26 -15.81 -28.47
N TYR A 728 10.95 -16.49 -27.38
CA TYR A 728 11.81 -17.55 -26.82
C TYR A 728 11.03 -18.77 -26.37
N THR A 729 11.73 -19.89 -26.25
CA THR A 729 11.21 -21.14 -25.68
C THR A 729 12.24 -21.75 -24.74
N ILE A 730 11.82 -22.12 -23.54
CA ILE A 730 12.64 -22.82 -22.55
C ILE A 730 11.95 -24.15 -22.20
N THR A 731 12.70 -25.25 -22.30
CA THR A 731 12.24 -26.60 -21.92
C THR A 731 13.07 -27.13 -20.75
N ASN A 732 12.42 -27.72 -19.74
CA ASN A 732 13.12 -28.40 -18.65
C ASN A 732 13.15 -29.92 -18.86
N ASN A 733 14.34 -30.49 -19.03
CA ASN A 733 14.52 -31.95 -19.16
C ASN A 733 14.86 -32.64 -17.82
N THR A 734 14.91 -31.89 -16.72
CA THR A 734 15.31 -32.36 -15.38
C THR A 734 14.11 -32.49 -14.45
N ASP A 735 14.26 -33.30 -13.41
CA ASP A 735 13.31 -33.44 -12.30
C ASP A 735 13.36 -32.26 -11.31
N THR A 736 14.40 -31.44 -11.37
CA THR A 736 14.54 -30.22 -10.57
C THR A 736 13.67 -29.09 -11.13
N PRO A 737 12.73 -28.52 -10.34
CA PRO A 737 11.94 -27.37 -10.78
C PRO A 737 12.83 -26.14 -11.02
N VAL A 738 12.58 -25.43 -12.13
CA VAL A 738 13.32 -24.21 -12.49
C VAL A 738 12.34 -23.11 -12.88
N SER A 739 12.57 -21.90 -12.36
CA SER A 739 11.68 -20.76 -12.55
C SER A 739 12.29 -19.68 -13.44
N ILE A 740 11.44 -18.92 -14.12
CA ILE A 740 11.80 -18.02 -15.22
C ILE A 740 11.52 -16.57 -14.83
N PHE A 741 12.57 -15.73 -14.84
CA PHE A 741 12.49 -14.32 -14.48
C PHE A 741 13.17 -13.44 -15.54
N TRP A 742 12.60 -12.28 -15.83
CA TRP A 742 13.27 -11.25 -16.63
C TRP A 742 14.30 -10.51 -15.79
N ILE A 743 15.48 -10.23 -16.35
CA ILE A 743 16.47 -9.34 -15.74
C ILE A 743 16.22 -7.93 -16.25
N ASP A 744 15.93 -7.00 -15.35
CA ASP A 744 15.75 -5.61 -15.73
C ASP A 744 17.06 -5.05 -16.32
N ASN A 745 17.01 -4.49 -17.54
CA ASN A 745 18.21 -4.05 -18.24
C ASN A 745 18.84 -2.79 -17.63
N GLN A 746 18.04 -1.98 -16.93
CA GLN A 746 18.45 -0.75 -16.25
C GLN A 746 18.91 -1.00 -14.82
N LYS A 747 18.38 -2.02 -14.12
CA LYS A 747 18.81 -2.37 -12.75
C LYS A 747 19.82 -3.51 -12.68
N GLY A 748 19.85 -4.39 -13.67
CA GLY A 748 20.67 -5.60 -13.70
C GLY A 748 20.15 -6.75 -12.83
N THR A 749 19.07 -6.54 -12.07
CA THR A 749 18.46 -7.49 -11.14
C THR A 749 17.31 -8.25 -11.78
N ALA A 750 17.11 -9.51 -11.38
CA ALA A 750 15.92 -10.27 -11.78
C ALA A 750 14.64 -9.71 -11.14
N ASN A 751 13.57 -9.57 -11.94
CA ASN A 751 12.27 -9.13 -11.49
C ASN A 751 11.52 -10.29 -10.82
N PHE A 752 11.89 -10.59 -9.58
CA PHE A 752 11.30 -11.69 -8.80
C PHE A 752 9.82 -11.50 -8.43
N ALA A 753 9.27 -10.28 -8.55
CA ALA A 753 7.84 -10.05 -8.40
C ALA A 753 7.01 -10.69 -9.54
N LYS A 754 7.66 -11.15 -10.62
CA LYS A 754 7.02 -11.81 -11.75
C LYS A 754 7.76 -13.08 -12.19
N ASN A 755 7.45 -14.19 -11.52
CA ASN A 755 7.75 -15.52 -12.04
C ASN A 755 6.89 -15.78 -13.29
N TYR A 756 7.52 -15.94 -14.45
CA TYR A 756 6.79 -16.18 -15.71
C TYR A 756 6.25 -17.60 -15.82
N LYS A 757 7.01 -18.57 -15.29
CA LYS A 757 6.63 -19.99 -15.15
C LYS A 757 7.69 -20.72 -14.32
N THR A 758 7.25 -21.57 -13.40
CA THR A 758 8.07 -22.69 -12.88
C THR A 758 7.84 -23.92 -13.76
N LEU A 759 8.92 -24.50 -14.27
CA LEU A 759 8.94 -25.67 -15.15
C LEU A 759 9.32 -26.94 -14.37
N GLY A 760 8.45 -27.93 -14.36
CA GLY A 760 8.76 -29.32 -13.97
C GLY A 760 9.35 -30.14 -15.12
N GLN A 761 9.54 -31.43 -14.90
CA GLN A 761 10.15 -32.32 -15.89
C GLN A 761 9.29 -32.48 -17.16
N GLY A 762 9.87 -32.13 -18.31
CA GLY A 762 9.22 -32.14 -19.62
C GLY A 762 8.43 -30.87 -19.93
N ASP A 763 8.24 -29.96 -18.97
CA ASP A 763 7.53 -28.71 -19.20
C ASP A 763 8.29 -27.82 -20.18
N THR A 764 7.52 -27.10 -21.01
CA THR A 764 8.04 -26.11 -21.96
C THR A 764 7.23 -24.83 -21.83
N TYR A 765 7.93 -23.70 -21.76
CA TYR A 765 7.34 -22.36 -21.78
C TYR A 765 7.83 -21.60 -23.01
N THR A 766 6.89 -21.10 -23.80
CA THR A 766 7.13 -20.23 -24.96
C THR A 766 6.50 -18.87 -24.67
N ALA A 767 7.25 -17.80 -24.89
CA ALA A 767 6.75 -16.44 -24.73
C ALA A 767 7.12 -15.58 -25.95
N THR A 768 6.19 -14.72 -26.35
CA THR A 768 6.30 -13.90 -27.55
C THR A 768 6.38 -12.41 -27.24
N ASN A 769 6.79 -11.60 -28.22
CA ASN A 769 6.90 -10.13 -28.10
C ASN A 769 7.91 -9.64 -27.03
N TRP A 770 8.99 -10.38 -26.84
CA TRP A 770 10.18 -9.91 -26.11
C TRP A 770 11.08 -9.12 -27.03
N ARG A 771 12.13 -8.47 -26.52
CA ARG A 771 13.09 -7.77 -27.39
C ARG A 771 14.36 -8.58 -27.57
N GLU A 772 15.05 -8.38 -28.68
CA GLU A 772 16.45 -8.76 -28.80
C GLU A 772 17.25 -8.18 -27.61
N PHE A 773 18.34 -8.86 -27.24
CA PHE A 773 19.21 -8.54 -26.10
C PHE A 773 18.59 -8.75 -24.71
N ASP A 774 17.27 -8.95 -24.56
CA ASP A 774 16.68 -9.25 -23.26
C ASP A 774 17.35 -10.46 -22.60
N ARG A 775 17.46 -10.43 -21.27
CA ARG A 775 18.06 -11.51 -20.49
C ARG A 775 17.01 -12.13 -19.59
N ILE A 776 16.94 -13.46 -19.64
CA ILE A 776 16.01 -14.27 -18.85
C ILE A 776 16.84 -15.11 -17.89
N MET A 777 16.74 -14.82 -16.59
CA MET A 777 17.33 -15.60 -15.52
C MET A 777 16.51 -16.87 -15.28
N LEU A 778 17.22 -17.99 -15.15
CA LEU A 778 16.70 -19.24 -14.63
C LEU A 778 17.12 -19.36 -13.17
N SER A 779 16.18 -19.67 -12.27
CA SER A 779 16.47 -19.86 -10.85
C SER A 779 15.97 -21.19 -10.29
N ASP A 780 16.54 -21.60 -9.15
CA ASP A 780 15.92 -22.60 -8.28
C ASP A 780 14.72 -22.00 -7.49
N ASN A 781 14.11 -22.82 -6.63
CA ASN A 781 13.01 -22.42 -5.75
C ASN A 781 13.41 -21.40 -4.67
N ASN A 782 14.71 -21.23 -4.38
CA ASN A 782 15.26 -20.27 -3.42
C ASN A 782 15.72 -18.96 -4.09
N LEU A 783 15.33 -18.72 -5.36
CA LEU A 783 15.73 -17.59 -6.19
C LEU A 783 17.23 -17.51 -6.53
N ASN A 784 18.01 -18.57 -6.31
CA ASN A 784 19.41 -18.63 -6.73
C ASN A 784 19.49 -18.75 -8.26
N CYS A 785 20.37 -17.96 -8.90
CA CYS A 785 20.60 -18.08 -10.33
C CYS A 785 21.29 -19.40 -10.70
N LEU A 786 20.78 -20.06 -11.74
CA LEU A 786 21.34 -21.27 -12.34
C LEU A 786 21.99 -20.98 -13.70
N GLY A 787 21.46 -19.99 -14.43
CA GLY A 787 22.01 -19.50 -15.68
C GLY A 787 21.12 -18.46 -16.34
N VAL A 788 21.61 -17.82 -17.40
CA VAL A 788 20.91 -16.72 -18.07
C VAL A 788 20.80 -16.99 -19.58
N ALA A 789 19.58 -17.00 -20.10
CA ALA A 789 19.32 -16.96 -21.54
C ALA A 789 19.40 -15.50 -22.04
N SER A 790 20.22 -15.23 -23.05
CA SER A 790 20.31 -13.91 -23.71
C SER A 790 19.68 -14.00 -25.10
N LEU A 791 18.61 -13.23 -25.32
CA LEU A 791 17.80 -13.32 -26.53
C LEU A 791 18.52 -12.70 -27.74
N LYS A 792 18.39 -13.37 -28.88
CA LYS A 792 18.91 -12.98 -30.19
C LYS A 792 17.75 -12.70 -31.15
N SER A 793 18.04 -12.24 -32.36
CA SER A 793 17.05 -12.09 -33.43
C SER A 793 16.33 -13.38 -33.80
N ALA A 794 17.02 -14.54 -33.72
CA ALA A 794 16.45 -15.86 -33.94
C ALA A 794 17.21 -16.96 -33.16
N GLY A 795 16.60 -18.14 -33.01
CA GLY A 795 17.23 -19.31 -32.40
C GLY A 795 17.15 -19.37 -30.87
N ASN A 796 16.20 -18.67 -30.26
CA ASN A 796 16.00 -18.57 -28.81
C ASN A 796 15.30 -19.80 -28.19
N THR A 797 15.76 -21.01 -28.53
CA THR A 797 15.29 -22.25 -27.90
C THR A 797 16.36 -22.75 -26.94
N PHE A 798 16.05 -22.72 -25.64
CA PHE A 798 16.95 -23.09 -24.56
C PHE A 798 16.48 -24.36 -23.86
N THR A 799 17.42 -25.11 -23.28
CA THR A 799 17.14 -26.40 -22.62
C THR A 799 17.89 -26.49 -21.30
N ILE A 800 17.16 -26.71 -20.21
CA ILE A 800 17.72 -27.02 -18.90
C ILE A 800 18.09 -28.51 -18.89
N ASN A 801 19.34 -28.80 -18.51
CA ASN A 801 19.91 -30.14 -18.44
C ASN A 801 20.55 -30.35 -17.06
N ALA A 802 20.88 -31.60 -16.72
CA ALA A 802 21.44 -31.97 -15.41
C ALA A 802 22.64 -31.11 -14.97
N ASP A 803 23.54 -30.73 -15.91
CA ASP A 803 24.71 -29.89 -15.61
C ASP A 803 24.36 -28.48 -15.08
N LEU A 804 23.18 -27.95 -15.40
CA LEU A 804 22.71 -26.63 -14.95
C LEU A 804 22.16 -26.69 -13.52
N VAL A 805 21.55 -27.81 -13.14
CA VAL A 805 20.85 -27.99 -11.85
C VAL A 805 21.66 -28.82 -10.84
N LYS A 806 22.85 -29.31 -11.21
CA LYS A 806 23.68 -30.22 -10.40
C LYS A 806 24.03 -29.68 -8.99
N ASP A 807 24.09 -28.35 -8.84
CA ASP A 807 24.46 -27.66 -7.60
C ASP A 807 23.22 -27.15 -6.83
N VAL A 808 22.01 -27.41 -7.34
CA VAL A 808 20.75 -27.09 -6.65
C VAL A 808 20.58 -28.05 -5.48
N VAL A 809 20.49 -27.50 -4.26
CA VAL A 809 20.16 -28.26 -3.07
C VAL A 809 18.63 -28.35 -2.97
N PRO A 810 18.02 -29.55 -3.05
CA PRO A 810 16.58 -29.70 -2.88
C PRO A 810 16.14 -29.21 -1.50
N GLU A 811 15.15 -28.33 -1.47
CA GLU A 811 14.57 -27.88 -0.22
C GLU A 811 13.69 -28.98 0.38
N THR A 812 13.88 -29.27 1.66
CA THR A 812 13.01 -30.17 2.42
C THR A 812 11.91 -29.35 3.08
N LEU A 813 10.70 -29.42 2.52
CA LEU A 813 9.51 -28.81 3.12
C LEU A 813 8.95 -29.72 4.25
N PRO A 814 8.31 -29.13 5.28
CA PRO A 814 7.63 -29.91 6.31
C PRO A 814 6.44 -30.69 5.72
N ALA A 815 5.98 -31.73 6.42
CA ALA A 815 4.73 -32.39 6.05
C ALA A 815 3.53 -31.46 6.28
N GLN A 816 2.43 -31.68 5.56
CA GLN A 816 1.19 -30.91 5.75
C GLN A 816 0.81 -30.83 7.24
N HIS A 817 0.44 -29.64 7.72
CA HIS A 817 0.08 -29.34 9.11
C HIS A 817 1.24 -29.41 10.13
N THR A 818 2.47 -29.69 9.71
CA THR A 818 3.66 -29.66 10.58
C THR A 818 4.49 -28.39 10.33
N LEU A 819 5.21 -27.95 11.36
CA LEU A 819 6.12 -26.81 11.27
C LEU A 819 7.54 -27.29 10.91
N GLY A 820 8.26 -26.48 10.11
CA GLY A 820 9.60 -26.78 9.60
C GLY A 820 10.73 -26.09 10.36
N SER A 821 11.97 -26.31 9.92
CA SER A 821 13.16 -25.72 10.55
C SER A 821 13.36 -24.24 10.19
N CYS A 822 14.19 -23.56 10.98
CA CYS A 822 14.60 -22.18 10.73
C CYS A 822 15.48 -21.99 9.48
N GLU A 823 15.94 -23.07 8.83
CA GLU A 823 16.62 -23.01 7.53
C GLU A 823 15.67 -22.56 6.39
N LEU A 824 14.36 -22.56 6.64
CA LEU A 824 13.33 -22.08 5.71
C LEU A 824 13.16 -20.55 5.75
N VAL A 825 13.85 -19.83 6.65
CA VAL A 825 13.95 -18.35 6.71
C VAL A 825 14.92 -17.86 5.62
N LYS A 826 14.47 -17.94 4.37
CA LYS A 826 15.27 -17.62 3.17
C LYS A 826 14.34 -17.25 1.99
N PRO A 827 14.87 -16.67 0.90
CA PRO A 827 14.08 -16.35 -0.28
C PRO A 827 13.39 -17.59 -0.83
N HIS A 828 12.17 -17.42 -1.36
CA HIS A 828 11.35 -18.52 -1.86
C HIS A 828 10.33 -18.05 -2.90
N ILE A 829 9.92 -18.96 -3.77
CA ILE A 829 8.88 -18.69 -4.77
C ILE A 829 7.50 -18.94 -4.18
N ILE A 830 6.62 -17.94 -4.26
CA ILE A 830 5.20 -18.08 -3.93
C ILE A 830 4.39 -18.44 -5.20
N GLY A 831 3.27 -19.14 -4.99
CA GLY A 831 2.25 -19.35 -6.02
C GLY A 831 1.23 -18.21 -6.06
N ASP A 832 0.31 -18.28 -7.02
CA ASP A 832 -0.76 -17.32 -7.27
C ASP A 832 -2.10 -17.70 -6.62
N GLU A 833 -2.30 -18.97 -6.24
CA GLU A 833 -3.48 -19.44 -5.51
C GLU A 833 -3.49 -18.96 -4.05
N ALA A 834 -4.70 -18.75 -3.49
CA ALA A 834 -4.91 -18.39 -2.09
C ALA A 834 -5.09 -19.65 -1.22
N HIS A 835 -4.27 -19.77 -0.18
CA HIS A 835 -4.29 -20.82 0.82
C HIS A 835 -4.76 -20.27 2.17
N GLN A 836 -5.47 -21.10 2.93
CA GLN A 836 -5.97 -20.78 4.26
C GLN A 836 -5.10 -21.45 5.32
N PHE A 837 -4.95 -20.84 6.49
CA PHE A 837 -4.35 -21.54 7.62
C PHE A 837 -4.85 -21.08 8.99
N SER A 838 -4.72 -21.97 9.96
CA SER A 838 -4.76 -21.66 11.38
C SER A 838 -3.49 -22.14 12.06
N ILE A 839 -3.08 -21.46 13.13
CA ILE A 839 -1.98 -21.85 14.01
C ILE A 839 -2.35 -21.60 15.47
N THR A 840 -2.16 -22.59 16.34
CA THR A 840 -2.52 -22.52 17.76
C THR A 840 -1.30 -22.70 18.66
N ASN A 841 -1.12 -21.82 19.65
CA ASN A 841 -0.13 -22.03 20.71
C ASN A 841 -0.74 -22.88 21.83
N THR A 842 -0.13 -24.02 22.15
CA THR A 842 -0.57 -24.89 23.26
C THR A 842 0.30 -24.79 24.51
N THR A 843 1.44 -24.09 24.40
CA THR A 843 2.46 -23.95 25.44
C THR A 843 2.18 -22.77 26.37
N ASP A 844 2.80 -22.75 27.54
CA ASP A 844 2.81 -21.56 28.42
C ASP A 844 3.76 -20.46 27.93
N HIS A 845 4.61 -20.73 26.93
CA HIS A 845 5.56 -19.77 26.37
C HIS A 845 4.88 -18.83 25.35
N PRO A 846 4.89 -17.49 25.53
CA PRO A 846 4.37 -16.56 24.55
C PRO A 846 5.25 -16.52 23.30
N VAL A 847 4.64 -16.68 22.12
CA VAL A 847 5.34 -16.74 20.83
C VAL A 847 4.80 -15.68 19.86
N ARG A 848 5.65 -15.19 18.97
CA ARG A 848 5.29 -14.21 17.94
C ARG A 848 5.35 -14.83 16.54
N LEU A 849 4.63 -14.21 15.60
CA LEU A 849 4.49 -14.68 14.23
C LEU A 849 4.83 -13.57 13.23
N PHE A 850 5.80 -13.82 12.35
CA PHE A 850 6.25 -12.85 11.34
C PHE A 850 6.18 -13.44 9.94
N ARG A 851 5.61 -12.70 8.98
CA ARG A 851 5.71 -13.09 7.55
C ARG A 851 7.18 -13.01 7.11
N ILE A 852 7.66 -14.06 6.45
CA ILE A 852 8.95 -14.03 5.74
C ILE A 852 8.73 -13.35 4.39
N ASP A 853 9.53 -12.32 4.10
CA ASP A 853 9.59 -11.72 2.78
C ASP A 853 10.15 -12.73 1.77
N ASN A 854 9.38 -13.04 0.74
CA ASN A 854 9.73 -14.12 -0.17
C ASN A 854 10.86 -13.75 -1.15
N LEU A 855 11.20 -12.46 -1.28
CA LEU A 855 12.29 -11.99 -2.16
C LEU A 855 13.64 -11.93 -1.45
N THR A 856 13.63 -11.43 -0.21
CA THR A 856 14.85 -11.21 0.60
C THR A 856 15.10 -12.34 1.60
N GLY A 857 14.10 -13.17 1.89
CA GLY A 857 14.15 -14.19 2.94
C GLY A 857 14.08 -13.65 4.37
N LYS A 858 14.01 -12.32 4.54
CA LYS A 858 13.98 -11.68 5.86
C LYS A 858 12.57 -11.69 6.45
N PRO A 859 12.38 -11.98 7.75
CA PRO A 859 11.11 -11.73 8.42
C PRO A 859 10.81 -10.23 8.48
N LYS A 860 9.54 -9.83 8.31
CA LYS A 860 9.12 -8.41 8.34
C LYS A 860 8.76 -7.99 9.75
N TYR A 861 9.69 -7.35 10.46
CA TYR A 861 9.48 -6.91 11.86
C TYR A 861 8.74 -5.58 11.99
N GLU A 862 8.80 -4.70 10.97
CA GLU A 862 8.28 -3.33 10.96
C GLU A 862 6.74 -3.19 11.08
N SER A 863 6.05 -4.26 11.48
CA SER A 863 4.60 -4.37 11.33
C SER A 863 3.86 -4.97 12.53
N ALA A 864 4.56 -5.51 13.53
CA ALA A 864 3.97 -6.31 14.61
C ALA A 864 3.58 -5.51 15.87
N ALA A 865 3.15 -4.27 15.69
CA ALA A 865 3.12 -3.29 16.76
C ALA A 865 1.76 -3.25 17.51
N ASP A 866 0.65 -3.36 16.79
CA ASP A 866 -0.72 -3.15 17.30
C ASP A 866 -1.76 -4.04 16.59
N GLY A 867 -1.51 -5.35 16.59
CA GLY A 867 -2.50 -6.38 16.24
C GLY A 867 -2.28 -7.08 14.89
N PHE A 868 -3.14 -8.06 14.60
CA PHE A 868 -2.97 -9.03 13.52
C PHE A 868 -3.07 -8.47 12.09
N ASP A 869 -3.43 -7.19 11.91
CA ASP A 869 -3.60 -6.58 10.59
C ASP A 869 -2.26 -6.44 9.83
N TYR A 870 -1.13 -6.24 10.53
CA TYR A 870 0.15 -5.92 9.89
C TYR A 870 1.31 -6.84 10.31
N GLY A 871 1.36 -7.31 11.56
CA GLY A 871 2.32 -8.32 12.03
C GLY A 871 1.72 -9.06 13.22
N TYR A 872 1.84 -10.39 13.23
CA TYR A 872 0.80 -11.26 13.79
C TYR A 872 0.88 -11.47 15.32
N GLY A 873 1.05 -10.38 16.06
CA GLY A 873 0.89 -10.30 17.51
C GLY A 873 1.79 -11.24 18.33
N THR A 874 1.36 -11.48 19.56
CA THR A 874 1.92 -12.52 20.45
C THR A 874 0.80 -13.50 20.79
N LEU A 875 0.95 -14.77 20.44
CA LEU A 875 0.04 -15.84 20.78
C LEU A 875 0.35 -16.38 22.19
N GLN A 876 -0.57 -16.16 23.11
CA GLN A 876 -0.57 -16.77 24.44
C GLN A 876 -1.11 -18.21 24.41
N LYS A 877 -0.97 -18.95 25.52
CA LYS A 877 -1.53 -20.31 25.66
C LYS A 877 -3.00 -20.39 25.25
N GLY A 878 -3.31 -21.35 24.38
CA GLY A 878 -4.66 -21.62 23.89
C GLY A 878 -5.19 -20.62 22.86
N GLN A 879 -4.40 -19.60 22.48
CA GLN A 879 -4.78 -18.68 21.42
C GLN A 879 -4.42 -19.25 20.04
N SER A 880 -5.26 -18.93 19.07
CA SER A 880 -5.06 -19.29 17.66
C SER A 880 -5.05 -18.03 16.79
N TYR A 881 -4.18 -18.00 15.79
CA TYR A 881 -4.30 -17.11 14.64
C TYR A 881 -4.89 -17.87 13.45
N THR A 882 -5.72 -17.22 12.65
CA THR A 882 -6.31 -17.80 11.43
C THR A 882 -6.31 -16.74 10.33
N SER A 883 -5.98 -17.14 9.11
CA SER A 883 -6.09 -16.32 7.91
C SER A 883 -6.60 -17.14 6.73
N ASP A 884 -7.48 -16.55 5.94
CA ASP A 884 -8.18 -17.15 4.81
C ASP A 884 -7.61 -16.75 3.43
N ILE A 885 -6.66 -15.81 3.37
CA ILE A 885 -6.12 -15.24 2.12
C ILE A 885 -4.60 -15.01 2.21
N TRP A 886 -3.80 -16.08 2.08
CA TRP A 886 -2.35 -15.96 1.83
C TRP A 886 -1.97 -16.69 0.54
N TYR A 887 -1.08 -16.11 -0.27
CA TYR A 887 -0.55 -16.78 -1.45
C TYR A 887 0.15 -18.11 -1.13
N ALA A 888 -0.01 -19.10 -2.00
CA ALA A 888 0.58 -20.43 -1.89
C ALA A 888 2.12 -20.38 -1.71
N ASN A 889 2.66 -21.34 -0.96
CA ASN A 889 4.06 -21.47 -0.54
C ASN A 889 4.64 -20.25 0.23
N ARG A 890 3.82 -19.26 0.60
CA ARG A 890 4.23 -18.19 1.52
C ARG A 890 4.57 -18.76 2.89
N ARG A 891 5.53 -18.15 3.58
CA ARG A 891 6.06 -18.63 4.86
C ARG A 891 5.88 -17.63 6.00
N PHE A 892 5.82 -18.16 7.21
CA PHE A 892 5.87 -17.38 8.44
C PHE A 892 6.85 -17.99 9.44
N MET A 893 7.59 -17.14 10.13
CA MET A 893 8.52 -17.50 11.20
C MET A 893 7.84 -17.34 12.55
N ILE A 894 7.97 -18.37 13.39
CA ILE A 894 7.61 -18.35 14.81
C ILE A 894 8.84 -17.92 15.60
N THR A 895 8.68 -16.98 16.53
CA THR A 895 9.78 -16.51 17.39
C THR A 895 9.44 -16.48 18.87
N ASP A 896 10.49 -16.48 19.68
CA ASP A 896 10.42 -16.02 21.06
C ASP A 896 10.29 -14.48 21.15
N ALA A 897 10.30 -13.96 22.38
CA ALA A 897 10.22 -12.53 22.67
C ALA A 897 11.45 -11.72 22.19
N ARG A 898 12.61 -12.37 21.98
CA ARG A 898 13.86 -11.76 21.47
C ARG A 898 14.03 -11.94 19.95
N LEU A 899 12.96 -12.33 19.26
CA LEU A 899 12.90 -12.50 17.80
C LEU A 899 13.86 -13.60 17.28
N ASN A 900 14.26 -14.57 18.11
CA ASN A 900 14.98 -15.75 17.66
C ASN A 900 14.01 -16.70 16.94
N CYS A 901 14.44 -17.31 15.84
CA CYS A 901 13.60 -18.29 15.16
C CYS A 901 13.47 -19.57 15.99
N LEU A 902 12.22 -19.97 16.25
CA LEU A 902 11.90 -21.26 16.85
C LEU A 902 11.54 -22.29 15.77
N SER A 903 10.72 -21.88 14.80
CA SER A 903 10.25 -22.75 13.71
C SER A 903 9.61 -21.93 12.57
N VAL A 904 9.33 -22.55 11.43
CA VAL A 904 8.75 -21.91 10.23
C VAL A 904 7.54 -22.69 9.72
N GLY A 905 6.40 -22.02 9.55
CA GLY A 905 5.26 -22.56 8.81
C GLY A 905 5.38 -22.26 7.31
N VAL A 906 5.01 -23.24 6.49
CA VAL A 906 4.96 -23.13 5.02
C VAL A 906 3.53 -23.41 4.56
N LEU A 907 2.98 -22.54 3.71
CA LEU A 907 1.64 -22.70 3.15
C LEU A 907 1.68 -23.41 1.79
N ASP A 908 2.29 -24.61 1.72
CA ASP A 908 2.42 -25.40 0.49
C ASP A 908 1.14 -26.18 0.11
N HIS A 909 0.16 -26.26 1.01
CA HIS A 909 -1.15 -26.89 0.79
C HIS A 909 -2.32 -25.90 0.96
N PRO A 910 -3.46 -26.08 0.28
CA PRO A 910 -4.62 -25.17 0.36
C PRO A 910 -5.18 -24.90 1.76
N THR A 911 -4.92 -25.81 2.70
CA THR A 911 -5.23 -25.64 4.13
C THR A 911 -4.06 -26.07 5.01
N GLY A 912 -3.65 -25.20 5.93
CA GLY A 912 -2.68 -25.46 7.00
C GLY A 912 -3.32 -25.38 8.39
N ASN A 913 -3.01 -26.32 9.29
CA ASN A 913 -3.49 -26.32 10.67
C ASN A 913 -2.31 -26.65 11.57
N PHE A 914 -1.60 -25.63 12.04
CA PHE A 914 -0.35 -25.79 12.76
C PHE A 914 -0.55 -25.73 14.28
N THR A 915 0.27 -26.45 15.01
CA THR A 915 0.29 -26.43 16.49
C THR A 915 1.70 -26.11 16.95
N ILE A 916 1.81 -25.20 17.91
CA ILE A 916 3.06 -24.90 18.62
C ILE A 916 2.97 -25.67 19.95
N ASP A 917 3.91 -26.59 20.15
CA ASP A 917 4.03 -27.46 21.32
C ASP A 917 5.36 -27.24 22.05
N GLU A 918 5.54 -27.93 23.18
CA GLU A 918 6.72 -27.75 24.04
C GLU A 918 8.05 -28.05 23.32
N ALA A 919 8.05 -28.89 22.27
CA ALA A 919 9.27 -29.17 21.50
C ALA A 919 9.69 -27.99 20.61
N ILE A 920 8.75 -27.16 20.15
CA ILE A 920 9.04 -25.93 19.39
C ILE A 920 9.62 -24.84 20.29
N VAL A 921 9.15 -24.72 21.54
CA VAL A 921 9.57 -23.65 22.47
C VAL A 921 10.70 -24.05 23.42
N ALA A 922 11.15 -25.31 23.41
CA ALA A 922 12.22 -25.83 24.30
C ALA A 922 13.55 -25.05 24.25
N ASN A 923 13.82 -24.31 23.16
CA ASN A 923 15.02 -23.46 22.99
C ASN A 923 14.68 -21.95 22.97
N ALA A 924 13.47 -21.55 23.36
CA ALA A 924 13.09 -20.14 23.40
C ALA A 924 13.84 -19.41 24.51
N LYS A 925 14.46 -18.26 24.19
CA LYS A 925 15.04 -17.42 25.25
C LYS A 925 13.94 -16.80 26.10
N SER A 926 14.19 -16.70 27.41
CA SER A 926 13.36 -15.93 28.33
C SER A 926 13.13 -14.49 27.82
N PRO A 927 11.93 -13.92 28.04
CA PRO A 927 11.66 -12.52 27.73
C PRO A 927 12.73 -11.56 28.28
N GLU A 928 12.98 -10.47 27.57
CA GLU A 928 13.82 -9.39 28.10
C GLU A 928 13.13 -8.75 29.32
N VAL A 929 13.89 -8.56 30.40
CA VAL A 929 13.46 -7.74 31.53
C VAL A 929 13.77 -6.30 31.16
N LEU A 930 12.73 -5.52 30.87
CA LEU A 930 12.90 -4.09 30.56
C LEU A 930 13.11 -3.30 31.85
N PRO A 931 13.99 -2.27 31.85
CA PRO A 931 14.14 -1.38 32.99
C PRO A 931 12.84 -0.62 33.25
N ALA A 932 12.66 -0.12 34.48
CA ALA A 932 11.53 0.76 34.75
C ALA A 932 11.65 2.06 33.93
N ALA A 933 10.51 2.72 33.68
CA ALA A 933 10.48 3.95 32.90
C ALA A 933 11.51 4.99 33.38
N ASN A 934 12.27 5.55 32.45
CA ASN A 934 13.35 6.52 32.69
C ASN A 934 14.58 5.97 33.45
N GLN A 935 14.72 4.65 33.56
CA GLN A 935 15.93 3.98 34.06
C GLN A 935 16.69 3.30 32.91
N PHE A 936 18.01 3.25 33.03
CA PHE A 936 18.85 2.50 32.08
C PHE A 936 18.93 1.03 32.50
N GLY A 937 18.98 0.13 31.52
CA GLY A 937 19.36 -1.27 31.72
C GLY A 937 20.75 -1.58 31.17
N SER A 938 21.15 -2.85 31.27
CA SER A 938 22.47 -3.33 30.83
C SER A 938 22.64 -3.24 29.31
N CYS A 939 23.88 -3.45 28.86
CA CYS A 939 24.21 -3.52 27.43
C CYS A 939 23.64 -4.76 26.72
N ASP A 940 23.09 -5.75 27.43
CA ASP A 940 22.43 -6.92 26.82
C ASP A 940 21.10 -6.54 26.14
N LEU A 941 20.50 -5.42 26.53
CA LEU A 941 19.37 -4.80 25.83
C LEU A 941 19.77 -4.21 24.46
N MET A 942 21.05 -4.28 24.08
CA MET A 942 21.45 -4.12 22.69
C MET A 942 21.08 -5.33 21.82
N GLU A 943 20.69 -6.49 22.37
CA GLU A 943 20.23 -7.62 21.55
C GLU A 943 19.04 -7.23 20.63
N LYS A 944 18.82 -8.06 19.61
CA LYS A 944 17.71 -7.96 18.66
C LYS A 944 16.36 -7.88 19.39
N HIS A 945 15.51 -6.93 18.98
CA HIS A 945 14.34 -6.54 19.76
C HIS A 945 13.19 -5.98 18.91
N LEU A 946 11.98 -5.90 19.47
CA LEU A 946 10.81 -5.34 18.79
C LEU A 946 10.54 -3.89 19.25
N THR A 947 10.25 -3.00 18.29
CA THR A 947 9.72 -1.64 18.56
C THR A 947 8.20 -1.67 18.69
N GLY A 948 7.65 -0.86 19.58
CA GLY A 948 6.21 -0.67 19.81
C GLY A 948 5.52 0.28 18.82
N PRO A 949 4.18 0.36 18.86
CA PRO A 949 3.34 1.05 17.86
C PRO A 949 3.31 2.57 17.99
N PHE A 950 3.60 3.09 19.18
CA PHE A 950 3.48 4.51 19.49
C PHE A 950 4.72 5.30 19.07
N GLU A 951 4.59 6.62 18.98
CA GLU A 951 5.73 7.53 18.99
C GLU A 951 6.08 7.92 20.43
N ALA A 952 7.36 7.88 20.75
CA ALA A 952 7.92 8.21 22.05
C ALA A 952 8.76 9.48 21.96
N ASP A 953 8.42 10.46 22.78
CA ASP A 953 9.27 11.61 23.04
C ASP A 953 10.37 11.24 24.03
N PHE A 954 11.57 11.77 23.83
CA PHE A 954 12.73 11.43 24.65
C PHE A 954 13.62 12.64 24.96
N LYS A 955 14.40 12.50 26.03
CA LYS A 955 15.43 13.44 26.45
C LYS A 955 16.57 12.68 27.12
N PHE A 956 17.81 13.09 26.85
CA PHE A 956 19.02 12.57 27.47
C PHE A 956 19.84 13.75 27.98
N THR A 957 20.22 13.74 29.26
CA THR A 957 21.01 14.80 29.89
C THR A 957 22.30 14.20 30.46
N ASN A 958 23.48 14.66 30.03
CA ASN A 958 24.74 14.22 30.63
C ASN A 958 25.10 15.10 31.83
N THR A 959 25.14 14.55 33.04
CA THR A 959 25.54 15.28 34.26
C THR A 959 27.00 15.05 34.66
N THR A 960 27.65 14.08 34.03
CA THR A 960 29.00 13.63 34.35
C THR A 960 30.06 14.53 33.72
N ASP A 961 31.29 14.49 34.22
CA ASP A 961 32.45 15.14 33.61
C ASP A 961 33.01 14.36 32.40
N THR A 962 32.46 13.19 32.10
CA THR A 962 32.88 12.30 31.02
C THR A 962 32.00 12.47 29.78
N THR A 963 32.62 12.71 28.62
CA THR A 963 31.90 12.85 27.35
C THR A 963 31.42 11.49 26.84
N VAL A 964 30.12 11.36 26.64
CA VAL A 964 29.46 10.13 26.15
C VAL A 964 28.91 10.32 24.73
N ARG A 965 28.57 9.22 24.07
CA ARG A 965 27.80 9.20 22.82
C ARG A 965 26.49 8.43 23.01
N ILE A 966 25.47 8.83 22.27
CA ILE A 966 24.16 8.18 22.21
C ILE A 966 23.98 7.68 20.79
N TYR A 967 23.92 6.37 20.64
CA TYR A 967 23.65 5.67 19.39
C TYR A 967 22.24 5.07 19.42
N ARG A 968 21.54 5.09 18.29
CA ARG A 968 20.38 4.21 18.10
C ARG A 968 20.89 2.77 17.95
N VAL A 969 20.28 1.82 18.65
CA VAL A 969 20.51 0.39 18.38
C VAL A 969 19.61 -0.04 17.21
N ASP A 970 20.15 -0.78 16.27
CA ASP A 970 19.39 -1.42 15.20
C ASP A 970 18.57 -2.60 15.76
N ASN A 971 17.26 -2.58 15.54
CA ASN A 971 16.34 -3.53 16.15
C ASN A 971 16.38 -4.93 15.53
N GLU A 972 16.90 -5.10 14.31
CA GLU A 972 17.01 -6.41 13.65
C GLU A 972 18.31 -7.14 13.96
N THR A 973 19.39 -6.39 14.21
CA THR A 973 20.77 -6.89 14.34
C THR A 973 21.38 -6.69 15.72
N GLY A 974 20.87 -5.74 16.51
CA GLY A 974 21.44 -5.34 17.79
C GLY A 974 22.72 -4.50 17.71
N VAL A 975 23.13 -4.09 16.50
CA VAL A 975 24.36 -3.32 16.29
C VAL A 975 24.08 -1.82 16.45
N LEU A 976 25.10 -1.06 16.87
CA LEU A 976 25.04 0.40 16.89
C LEU A 976 24.86 0.93 15.46
N SER A 977 23.87 1.80 15.26
CA SER A 977 23.52 2.29 13.93
C SER A 977 24.34 3.53 13.56
N ASP A 978 25.26 3.39 12.61
CA ASP A 978 26.03 4.51 12.03
C ASP A 978 25.23 5.32 10.99
N SER A 979 24.12 4.78 10.47
CA SER A 979 23.30 5.40 9.42
C SER A 979 22.29 6.43 9.96
N PHE A 980 22.05 6.43 11.27
CA PHE A 980 21.28 7.47 11.97
C PHE A 980 22.25 8.26 12.85
N GLU A 981 22.28 9.60 12.73
CA GLU A 981 23.30 10.43 13.38
C GLU A 981 23.37 10.21 14.90
N PHE A 982 24.54 9.76 15.39
CA PHE A 982 24.79 9.62 16.83
C PHE A 982 25.03 10.99 17.47
N LYS A 983 24.56 11.19 18.71
CA LYS A 983 24.78 12.45 19.44
C LYS A 983 25.91 12.29 20.45
N THR A 984 26.93 13.13 20.37
CA THR A 984 27.92 13.29 21.45
C THR A 984 27.39 14.31 22.46
N LEU A 985 27.50 14.02 23.77
CA LEU A 985 27.13 14.93 24.86
C LEU A 985 28.27 15.11 25.86
N ALA A 986 28.74 16.34 26.00
CA ALA A 986 29.63 16.79 27.08
C ALA A 986 28.84 17.09 28.37
N GLN A 987 29.57 17.44 29.44
CA GLN A 987 28.98 17.78 30.74
C GLN A 987 27.94 18.91 30.64
N GLY A 988 26.72 18.64 31.13
CA GLY A 988 25.60 19.58 31.14
C GLY A 988 24.82 19.66 29.82
N GLU A 989 25.24 18.96 28.76
CA GLU A 989 24.53 18.97 27.48
C GLU A 989 23.30 18.07 27.48
N THR A 990 22.33 18.38 26.62
CA THR A 990 21.06 17.66 26.48
C THR A 990 20.77 17.34 25.01
N TYR A 991 20.28 16.13 24.76
CA TYR A 991 19.67 15.71 23.49
C TYR A 991 18.17 15.46 23.72
N SER A 992 17.28 15.90 22.83
CA SER A 992 15.83 15.69 23.01
C SER A 992 15.07 15.71 21.68
N SER A 993 13.98 14.94 21.62
CA SER A 993 13.04 14.91 20.50
C SER A 993 12.25 16.21 20.30
N ALA A 994 12.24 17.14 21.26
CA ALA A 994 11.36 18.31 21.23
C ALA A 994 11.50 19.21 19.98
N ASN A 995 12.64 19.16 19.28
CA ASN A 995 12.89 19.86 18.01
C ASN A 995 13.37 18.92 16.89
N THR A 996 13.17 17.60 17.03
CA THR A 996 13.57 16.60 16.03
C THR A 996 12.45 15.57 15.83
N TRP A 997 12.67 14.55 15.00
CA TRP A 997 11.72 13.45 14.88
C TRP A 997 11.68 12.61 16.16
N LYS A 998 10.49 12.11 16.50
CA LYS A 998 10.27 11.15 17.59
C LYS A 998 10.82 9.78 17.22
N TRP A 999 10.95 8.91 18.20
CA TRP A 999 11.31 7.51 17.97
C TRP A 999 10.08 6.62 18.15
N PHE A 1000 10.04 5.47 17.49
CA PHE A 1000 9.02 4.47 17.80
C PHE A 1000 9.19 3.92 19.22
N GLY A 1001 8.09 3.52 19.82
CA GLY A 1001 8.00 2.96 21.16
C GLY A 1001 8.95 1.78 21.37
N ASN A 1002 9.31 1.56 22.62
CA ASN A 1002 10.36 0.63 23.06
C ASN A 1002 11.73 0.80 22.37
N ARG A 1003 11.98 1.71 21.43
CA ARG A 1003 13.28 1.76 20.72
C ARG A 1003 14.46 1.99 21.67
N ARG A 1004 15.60 1.36 21.36
CA ARG A 1004 16.79 1.29 22.23
C ARG A 1004 17.80 2.37 21.87
N ALA A 1005 18.29 3.10 22.86
CA ALA A 1005 19.44 3.99 22.74
C ALA A 1005 20.60 3.44 23.57
N ALA A 1006 21.74 3.16 22.94
CA ALA A 1006 22.96 2.76 23.63
C ALA A 1006 23.79 4.00 23.98
N ILE A 1007 24.20 4.08 25.25
CA ILE A 1007 25.06 5.12 25.79
C ILE A 1007 26.46 4.53 25.79
N THR A 1008 27.40 5.19 25.11
CA THR A 1008 28.75 4.63 24.89
C THR A 1008 29.84 5.63 25.25
N THR A 1009 31.04 5.09 25.48
CA THR A 1009 32.27 5.89 25.46
C THR A 1009 32.54 6.46 24.06
N GLN A 1010 33.53 7.37 23.94
CA GLN A 1010 34.00 7.87 22.65
C GLN A 1010 34.65 6.80 21.75
N SER A 1011 35.05 5.65 22.30
CA SER A 1011 35.56 4.49 21.54
C SER A 1011 34.47 3.51 21.11
N GLY A 1012 33.20 3.76 21.46
CA GLY A 1012 32.05 2.90 21.10
C GLY A 1012 31.79 1.74 22.07
N GLN A 1013 32.48 1.67 23.21
CA GLN A 1013 32.15 0.71 24.27
C GLN A 1013 30.82 1.11 24.92
N CYS A 1014 29.85 0.20 24.94
CA CYS A 1014 28.57 0.42 25.62
C CYS A 1014 28.78 0.54 27.15
N LEU A 1015 28.03 1.46 27.74
CA LEU A 1015 27.97 1.74 29.18
C LEU A 1015 26.59 1.37 29.74
N ALA A 1016 25.52 1.70 29.03
CA ALA A 1016 24.14 1.38 29.39
C ALA A 1016 23.18 1.51 28.20
N VAL A 1017 21.95 1.00 28.33
CA VAL A 1017 20.89 1.13 27.30
C VAL A 1017 19.63 1.74 27.90
N ALA A 1018 19.06 2.74 27.21
CA ALA A 1018 17.74 3.29 27.49
C ALA A 1018 16.69 2.71 26.54
N VAL A 1019 15.45 2.52 27.03
CA VAL A 1019 14.33 1.91 26.29
C VAL A 1019 13.15 2.88 26.28
N MET A 1020 12.60 3.21 25.12
CA MET A 1020 11.48 4.17 25.02
C MET A 1020 10.13 3.57 25.44
N SER A 1021 10.01 3.16 26.70
CA SER A 1021 8.88 2.37 27.21
C SER A 1021 7.57 3.14 27.38
N GLU A 1022 7.62 4.46 27.51
CA GLU A 1022 6.44 5.29 27.81
C GLU A 1022 5.84 5.95 26.56
N GLU A 1023 4.52 5.82 26.43
CA GLU A 1023 3.71 6.44 25.38
C GLU A 1023 3.15 7.80 25.83
N ASN A 1024 3.08 8.78 24.92
CA ASN A 1024 2.49 10.12 25.15
C ASN A 1024 3.09 10.94 26.32
N THR A 1025 4.21 10.49 26.89
CA THR A 1025 4.98 11.21 27.91
C THR A 1025 6.47 11.26 27.54
N LEU A 1026 7.23 12.15 28.21
CA LEU A 1026 8.65 12.32 27.94
C LEU A 1026 9.47 11.23 28.63
N ASN A 1027 10.18 10.43 27.84
CA ASN A 1027 11.18 9.48 28.30
C ASN A 1027 12.48 10.27 28.63
N ASP A 1028 12.64 10.73 29.88
CA ASP A 1028 13.70 11.64 30.34
C ASP A 1028 14.82 10.92 31.11
N TYR A 1029 15.93 10.70 30.43
CA TYR A 1029 17.11 9.96 30.88
C TYR A 1029 18.22 10.89 31.38
N THR A 1030 18.71 10.66 32.61
CA THR A 1030 19.80 11.43 33.21
C THR A 1030 21.04 10.57 33.41
N ILE A 1031 22.11 10.84 32.67
CA ILE A 1031 23.36 10.08 32.74
C ILE A 1031 24.17 10.60 33.94
N THR A 1032 24.34 9.75 34.96
CA THR A 1032 25.05 10.00 36.22
C THR A 1032 26.42 9.33 36.26
N PRO A 1033 27.32 9.72 37.20
CA PRO A 1033 28.65 9.10 37.33
C PRO A 1033 28.60 7.58 37.51
N ASP A 1034 27.57 7.04 38.17
CA ASP A 1034 27.41 5.59 38.40
C ASP A 1034 27.36 4.80 37.08
N ILE A 1035 26.78 5.38 36.01
CA ILE A 1035 26.73 4.78 34.67
C ILE A 1035 28.12 4.77 33.99
N ILE A 1036 28.99 5.71 34.36
CA ILE A 1036 30.38 5.77 33.88
C ILE A 1036 31.26 4.80 34.67
N ASP A 1037 31.04 4.72 35.99
CA ASP A 1037 31.84 3.91 36.92
C ASP A 1037 31.53 2.41 36.78
N ASN A 1038 30.27 2.01 36.55
CA ASN A 1038 29.92 0.62 36.20
C ASN A 1038 30.64 0.17 34.91
N GLY A 1039 30.76 1.08 33.93
CA GLY A 1039 31.51 0.87 32.68
C GLY A 1039 33.01 0.58 32.84
N ASN A 1040 33.58 0.70 34.04
CA ASN A 1040 34.96 0.30 34.37
C ASN A 1040 35.08 -1.16 34.88
N GLY A 1041 34.00 -1.95 34.86
CA GLY A 1041 34.04 -3.39 35.18
C GLY A 1041 33.59 -3.75 36.61
N ASN A 1042 32.86 -2.86 37.27
CA ASN A 1042 32.21 -3.10 38.57
C ASN A 1042 30.68 -3.05 38.42
N ASN A 1043 30.13 -3.75 37.43
CA ASN A 1043 28.68 -3.90 37.35
C ASN A 1043 28.17 -4.70 38.56
N ASP A 1044 26.97 -4.38 39.02
CA ASP A 1044 26.14 -5.09 40.00
C ASP A 1044 24.71 -4.91 39.45
N ALA A 1045 24.26 -5.87 38.64
CA ALA A 1045 23.12 -5.68 37.73
C ALA A 1045 21.75 -6.01 38.34
N ASP A 1046 21.70 -6.56 39.55
CA ASP A 1046 20.47 -6.71 40.35
C ASP A 1046 20.46 -5.93 41.69
N GLY A 1047 21.61 -5.44 42.15
CA GLY A 1047 21.75 -4.55 43.30
C GLY A 1047 21.85 -5.26 44.65
N ASP A 1048 22.29 -6.53 44.67
CA ASP A 1048 22.45 -7.35 45.87
C ASP A 1048 23.74 -7.00 46.68
N GLY A 1049 24.75 -6.45 46.01
CA GLY A 1049 26.03 -6.06 46.59
C GLY A 1049 27.22 -6.96 46.24
N VAL A 1050 27.04 -7.97 45.39
CA VAL A 1050 28.10 -8.68 44.66
C VAL A 1050 28.18 -8.14 43.22
N ILE A 1051 29.39 -8.06 42.66
CA ILE A 1051 29.58 -7.54 41.30
C ILE A 1051 29.41 -8.66 40.26
N ASP A 1052 28.84 -8.38 39.08
CA ASP A 1052 28.57 -9.35 37.99
C ASP A 1052 29.75 -10.28 37.65
N SER A 1053 30.99 -9.81 37.84
CA SER A 1053 32.21 -10.57 37.55
C SER A 1053 32.65 -11.53 38.66
N GLU A 1054 32.07 -11.40 39.85
CA GLU A 1054 32.23 -12.27 41.03
C GLU A 1054 30.92 -13.00 41.39
N ASP A 1055 29.81 -12.70 40.69
CA ASP A 1055 28.49 -13.29 40.86
C ASP A 1055 28.21 -14.43 39.87
N ALA A 1056 27.59 -15.51 40.35
CA ALA A 1056 27.09 -16.61 39.52
C ALA A 1056 25.71 -16.31 38.88
N PHE A 1057 24.91 -15.45 39.50
CA PHE A 1057 23.59 -15.02 39.05
C PHE A 1057 23.45 -13.49 39.08
N PRO A 1058 24.17 -12.72 38.23
CA PRO A 1058 24.17 -11.24 38.23
C PRO A 1058 22.81 -10.51 38.03
N HIS A 1059 21.70 -11.25 37.97
CA HIS A 1059 20.36 -10.75 37.70
C HIS A 1059 19.29 -11.32 38.68
N ASP A 1060 19.68 -12.05 39.73
CA ASP A 1060 18.80 -12.54 40.80
C ASP A 1060 19.36 -12.09 42.16
N PRO A 1061 18.84 -11.02 42.78
CA PRO A 1061 19.39 -10.43 44.01
C PRO A 1061 19.10 -11.27 45.27
N THR A 1062 18.82 -12.55 45.09
CA THR A 1062 18.70 -13.56 46.14
C THR A 1062 19.71 -14.70 46.02
N GLU A 1063 20.52 -14.74 44.94
CA GLU A 1063 21.53 -15.76 44.67
C GLU A 1063 22.83 -15.14 44.19
N THR A 1064 23.96 -15.49 44.83
CA THR A 1064 25.30 -14.94 44.47
C THR A 1064 26.32 -16.00 44.08
N LYS A 1065 25.95 -17.28 44.19
CA LYS A 1065 26.86 -18.42 44.09
C LYS A 1065 26.17 -19.66 43.55
N ASP A 1066 26.93 -20.39 42.75
CA ASP A 1066 26.64 -21.71 42.24
C ASP A 1066 27.89 -22.58 42.54
N THR A 1067 27.86 -23.31 43.65
CA THR A 1067 29.06 -23.96 44.22
C THR A 1067 29.55 -25.16 43.39
N ASP A 1068 28.67 -25.82 42.62
CA ASP A 1068 29.04 -26.93 41.72
C ASP A 1068 28.79 -26.65 40.21
N GLY A 1069 28.11 -25.53 39.93
CA GLY A 1069 27.99 -24.86 38.63
C GLY A 1069 26.76 -25.26 37.81
N ASP A 1070 25.75 -25.90 38.39
CA ASP A 1070 24.65 -26.54 37.66
C ASP A 1070 23.63 -25.57 37.03
N GLY A 1071 23.61 -24.31 37.49
CA GLY A 1071 22.67 -23.27 37.07
C GLY A 1071 21.57 -22.94 38.08
N PHE A 1072 21.60 -23.50 39.29
CA PHE A 1072 20.76 -23.12 40.43
C PHE A 1072 21.62 -22.49 41.54
N GLY A 1073 21.05 -21.53 42.26
CA GLY A 1073 21.78 -20.77 43.29
C GLY A 1073 21.81 -21.46 44.64
N ASP A 1074 22.95 -21.37 45.32
CA ASP A 1074 23.26 -21.99 46.62
C ASP A 1074 22.19 -21.78 47.72
N ASN A 1075 21.37 -20.73 47.67
CA ASN A 1075 20.33 -20.47 48.68
C ASN A 1075 18.99 -21.16 48.40
N LYS A 1076 18.72 -21.52 47.14
CA LYS A 1076 17.49 -22.18 46.68
C LYS A 1076 17.69 -23.65 46.35
N ASP A 1077 18.91 -24.01 45.96
CA ASP A 1077 19.33 -25.37 45.69
C ASP A 1077 19.28 -26.23 46.97
N ALA A 1078 18.64 -27.40 46.87
CA ALA A 1078 18.56 -28.39 47.95
C ALA A 1078 19.87 -29.18 48.16
N PHE A 1079 20.72 -29.28 47.13
CA PHE A 1079 22.01 -29.98 47.14
C PHE A 1079 23.16 -29.14 46.52
N PRO A 1080 23.58 -27.98 47.09
CA PRO A 1080 24.58 -27.04 46.52
C PRO A 1080 26.03 -27.55 46.34
N ASN A 1081 26.25 -28.86 46.29
CA ASN A 1081 27.54 -29.50 46.04
C ASN A 1081 27.40 -30.75 45.14
N ASP A 1082 26.21 -31.07 44.63
CA ASP A 1082 25.97 -32.13 43.65
C ASP A 1082 25.25 -31.58 42.42
N ARG A 1083 26.07 -31.26 41.40
CA ARG A 1083 25.71 -30.72 40.08
C ARG A 1083 24.72 -31.55 39.23
N THR A 1084 24.11 -32.57 39.82
CA THR A 1084 23.07 -33.39 39.20
C THR A 1084 21.72 -33.30 39.90
N GLU A 1085 21.61 -32.58 41.03
CA GLU A 1085 20.41 -32.46 41.84
C GLU A 1085 20.24 -31.04 42.39
N TRP A 1086 19.09 -30.40 42.14
CA TRP A 1086 18.81 -29.04 42.65
C TRP A 1086 17.52 -28.92 43.46
N LEU A 1087 16.72 -30.00 43.53
CA LEU A 1087 15.39 -30.01 44.12
C LEU A 1087 15.13 -31.33 44.85
N ASP A 1088 14.51 -31.23 46.03
CA ASP A 1088 14.00 -32.35 46.84
C ASP A 1088 12.50 -32.08 47.08
N SER A 1089 11.64 -32.65 46.24
CA SER A 1089 10.22 -32.31 46.19
C SER A 1089 9.39 -32.91 47.33
N ASP A 1090 9.89 -33.93 48.05
CA ASP A 1090 9.19 -34.55 49.19
C ASP A 1090 9.94 -34.53 50.54
N GLY A 1091 11.21 -34.15 50.54
CA GLY A 1091 12.03 -33.92 51.72
C GLY A 1091 12.70 -35.17 52.28
N ASP A 1092 12.89 -36.23 51.49
CA ASP A 1092 13.56 -37.47 51.93
C ASP A 1092 15.10 -37.37 51.94
N GLY A 1093 15.67 -36.36 51.26
CA GLY A 1093 17.10 -36.12 51.16
C GLY A 1093 17.79 -36.77 49.95
N ILE A 1094 17.02 -37.22 48.95
CA ILE A 1094 17.48 -37.63 47.63
C ILE A 1094 16.92 -36.63 46.60
N GLY A 1095 17.74 -36.19 45.65
CA GLY A 1095 17.32 -35.22 44.65
C GLY A 1095 16.42 -35.82 43.57
N ASP A 1096 15.49 -35.00 43.08
CA ASP A 1096 14.42 -35.38 42.14
C ASP A 1096 14.91 -36.05 40.84
N ASN A 1097 16.15 -35.86 40.40
CA ASN A 1097 16.67 -36.50 39.18
C ASN A 1097 17.21 -37.92 39.44
N SER A 1098 17.69 -38.18 40.65
CA SER A 1098 18.13 -39.50 41.12
C SER A 1098 17.03 -40.29 41.81
N ASP A 1099 15.97 -39.61 42.29
CA ASP A 1099 14.83 -40.25 42.92
C ASP A 1099 13.91 -40.94 41.89
N PRO A 1100 13.67 -42.27 41.97
CA PRO A 1100 12.71 -42.94 41.11
C PRO A 1100 11.24 -42.58 41.38
N PHE A 1101 10.96 -41.94 42.51
CA PHE A 1101 9.65 -41.52 43.02
C PHE A 1101 9.71 -40.12 43.69
N PRO A 1102 9.99 -39.01 42.97
CA PRO A 1102 10.27 -37.67 43.55
C PRO A 1102 9.14 -36.97 44.33
N ASN A 1103 8.10 -37.68 44.75
CA ASN A 1103 6.93 -37.17 45.47
C ASN A 1103 6.42 -38.19 46.53
N ASP A 1104 7.19 -39.25 46.84
CA ASP A 1104 6.91 -40.24 47.88
C ASP A 1104 8.13 -40.43 48.81
N PRO A 1105 8.13 -39.81 50.01
CA PRO A 1105 9.29 -39.76 50.93
C PRO A 1105 9.56 -41.09 51.66
N ASN A 1106 9.24 -42.21 51.01
CA ASN A 1106 9.48 -43.58 51.44
C ASN A 1106 10.22 -44.40 50.35
N ASN A 1107 10.63 -43.74 49.25
CA ASN A 1107 11.52 -44.23 48.21
C ASN A 1107 11.29 -45.68 47.74
N GLY A 1108 10.02 -46.01 47.48
CA GLY A 1108 9.56 -47.19 46.77
C GLY A 1108 10.25 -48.53 47.10
N ALA A 1109 10.08 -49.04 48.33
CA ALA A 1109 10.54 -50.37 48.72
C ALA A 1109 10.09 -51.47 47.72
N ILE A 1110 11.03 -51.93 46.87
CA ILE A 1110 10.72 -52.70 45.67
C ILE A 1110 10.03 -54.03 45.99
N GLN A 1111 8.79 -54.15 45.52
CA GLN A 1111 7.90 -55.27 45.79
C GLN A 1111 8.37 -56.60 45.14
N ASP A 1112 8.14 -57.71 45.84
CA ASP A 1112 8.34 -59.09 45.38
C ASP A 1112 7.69 -59.32 43.99
N CYS A 1113 8.46 -59.79 43.00
CA CYS A 1113 7.95 -60.04 41.63
C CYS A 1113 7.00 -61.24 41.52
N GLY A 1114 6.79 -61.99 42.60
CA GLY A 1114 5.84 -63.09 42.70
C GLY A 1114 6.45 -64.47 42.41
N ALA A 1115 5.67 -65.31 41.72
CA ALA A 1115 6.06 -66.67 41.42
C ALA A 1115 7.14 -66.73 40.33
N ALA A 1116 8.15 -67.58 40.50
CA ALA A 1116 9.26 -67.71 39.57
C ALA A 1116 8.78 -68.08 38.14
N THR A 1117 9.11 -67.24 37.16
CA THR A 1117 8.77 -67.43 35.74
C THR A 1117 9.67 -68.44 35.06
N ILE A 1118 10.93 -68.59 35.52
CA ILE A 1118 11.89 -69.56 34.99
C ILE A 1118 12.94 -69.96 36.05
N ASN A 1119 13.24 -71.25 36.16
CA ASN A 1119 14.29 -71.78 37.06
C ASN A 1119 15.48 -72.40 36.29
N TYR A 1120 15.27 -72.75 35.02
CA TYR A 1120 16.29 -73.23 34.11
C TYR A 1120 15.84 -73.00 32.66
N GLY A 1121 16.75 -72.58 31.78
CA GLY A 1121 16.45 -72.46 30.34
C GLY A 1121 17.12 -71.28 29.65
N GLN A 1122 16.63 -70.96 28.46
CA GLN A 1122 17.09 -69.81 27.69
C GLN A 1122 16.51 -68.51 28.24
N LEU A 1123 17.33 -67.46 28.35
CA LEU A 1123 16.90 -66.09 28.60
C LEU A 1123 16.79 -65.29 27.31
N THR A 1124 15.86 -64.33 27.30
CA THR A 1124 15.71 -63.33 26.23
C THR A 1124 16.36 -62.02 26.69
N LEU A 1125 17.23 -61.45 25.86
CA LEU A 1125 17.88 -60.18 26.15
C LEU A 1125 16.83 -59.06 26.33
N GLY A 1126 17.04 -58.21 27.35
CA GLY A 1126 16.14 -57.11 27.70
C GLY A 1126 14.86 -57.53 28.47
N LYS A 1127 14.59 -58.83 28.64
CA LYS A 1127 13.42 -59.30 29.40
C LYS A 1127 13.76 -59.50 30.88
N ASN A 1128 12.86 -59.04 31.74
CA ASN A 1128 12.86 -59.34 33.17
C ASN A 1128 12.19 -60.69 33.44
N GLU A 1129 12.81 -61.52 34.27
CA GLU A 1129 12.29 -62.80 34.74
C GLU A 1129 12.22 -62.81 36.27
N CYS A 1130 11.19 -63.42 36.85
CA CYS A 1130 11.10 -63.62 38.30
C CYS A 1130 11.72 -64.97 38.67
N ILE A 1131 12.54 -65.03 39.71
CA ILE A 1131 13.33 -66.22 40.07
C ILE A 1131 13.29 -66.51 41.58
N ALA A 1132 13.42 -67.79 41.94
CA ALA A 1132 13.48 -68.25 43.32
C ALA A 1132 14.32 -69.53 43.46
N GLY A 1133 14.64 -69.93 44.70
CA GLY A 1133 15.41 -71.12 45.03
C GLY A 1133 16.86 -70.82 45.44
N GLY A 1134 17.73 -71.83 45.40
CA GLY A 1134 19.15 -71.69 45.79
C GLY A 1134 20.13 -71.72 44.61
N ARG A 1135 19.76 -72.35 43.49
CA ARG A 1135 20.56 -72.38 42.26
C ARG A 1135 19.68 -72.50 41.01
N ASN A 1136 19.82 -71.54 40.09
CA ASN A 1136 19.18 -71.51 38.78
C ASN A 1136 20.26 -71.38 37.69
N SER A 1137 20.09 -72.05 36.54
CA SER A 1137 21.09 -72.05 35.46
C SER A 1137 20.45 -71.69 34.12
N PHE A 1138 21.01 -70.67 33.47
CA PHE A 1138 20.45 -70.04 32.28
C PHE A 1138 21.46 -69.92 31.15
N TYR A 1139 20.98 -69.77 29.92
CA TYR A 1139 21.83 -69.49 28.77
C TYR A 1139 21.22 -68.43 27.85
N VAL A 1140 22.05 -67.64 27.19
CA VAL A 1140 21.62 -66.54 26.32
C VAL A 1140 22.45 -66.51 25.03
N TRP A 1141 21.82 -66.17 23.91
CA TRP A 1141 22.52 -66.04 22.62
C TRP A 1141 23.01 -64.62 22.43
N VAL A 1142 24.31 -64.47 22.22
CA VAL A 1142 24.96 -63.20 21.85
C VAL A 1142 25.15 -63.18 20.34
N ALA A 1143 24.67 -62.12 19.68
CA ALA A 1143 24.58 -62.04 18.23
C ALA A 1143 25.89 -61.59 17.53
N ALA A 1144 26.73 -60.81 18.21
CA ALA A 1144 27.97 -60.22 17.68
C ALA A 1144 29.17 -60.51 18.60
N ASP A 1145 30.38 -60.30 18.09
CA ASP A 1145 31.59 -60.37 18.91
C ASP A 1145 31.78 -59.08 19.74
N ASN A 1146 32.49 -59.17 20.87
CA ASN A 1146 32.70 -58.07 21.82
C ASN A 1146 31.43 -57.34 22.34
N THR A 1147 30.25 -57.98 22.33
CA THR A 1147 29.02 -57.41 22.91
C THR A 1147 29.14 -57.26 24.43
N THR A 1148 28.73 -56.13 25.00
CA THR A 1148 28.73 -55.94 26.45
C THR A 1148 27.40 -56.42 27.03
N LEU A 1149 27.44 -57.35 27.97
CA LEU A 1149 26.27 -57.85 28.68
C LEU A 1149 26.24 -57.31 30.11
N THR A 1150 25.10 -56.73 30.48
CA THR A 1150 24.79 -56.30 31.84
C THR A 1150 23.79 -57.27 32.44
N LEU A 1151 24.20 -58.02 33.46
CA LEU A 1151 23.38 -58.97 34.20
C LEU A 1151 22.99 -58.34 35.52
N GLN A 1152 21.69 -58.21 35.81
CA GLN A 1152 21.19 -57.52 37.01
C GLN A 1152 20.13 -58.36 37.72
N SER A 1153 20.25 -58.52 39.04
CA SER A 1153 19.19 -58.98 39.92
C SER A 1153 18.79 -57.88 40.92
N GLN A 1154 17.50 -57.78 41.25
CA GLN A 1154 16.97 -56.82 42.23
C GLN A 1154 15.59 -57.25 42.78
N GLY A 1155 15.18 -56.67 43.91
CA GLY A 1155 13.92 -57.00 44.58
C GLY A 1155 13.91 -58.38 45.26
N GLY A 1156 12.82 -58.69 45.97
CA GLY A 1156 12.66 -59.98 46.66
C GLY A 1156 13.50 -60.13 47.94
N GLU A 1157 13.48 -61.33 48.52
CA GLU A 1157 14.18 -61.67 49.77
C GLU A 1157 15.29 -62.69 49.55
N GLY A 1158 16.39 -62.55 50.31
CA GLY A 1158 17.49 -63.51 50.39
C GLY A 1158 18.80 -63.01 49.80
N ASP A 1159 19.65 -63.97 49.44
CA ASP A 1159 21.02 -63.77 48.98
C ASP A 1159 21.16 -64.41 47.60
N VAL A 1160 21.65 -63.70 46.59
CA VAL A 1160 21.90 -64.25 45.24
C VAL A 1160 23.28 -63.84 44.75
N GLY A 1161 23.99 -64.77 44.09
CA GLY A 1161 25.20 -64.44 43.34
C GLY A 1161 25.07 -64.81 41.87
N ILE A 1162 25.44 -63.87 40.99
CA ILE A 1162 25.49 -64.05 39.54
C ILE A 1162 26.86 -64.64 39.18
N TYR A 1163 26.88 -65.71 38.39
CA TYR A 1163 28.11 -66.34 37.87
C TYR A 1163 28.00 -66.50 36.35
N PHE A 1164 29.02 -66.08 35.62
CA PHE A 1164 29.08 -66.13 34.17
C PHE A 1164 30.27 -66.98 33.68
N ASN A 1165 30.06 -67.75 32.62
CA ASN A 1165 31.10 -68.40 31.85
C ASN A 1165 30.68 -68.49 30.37
N ALA A 1166 31.58 -68.12 29.46
CA ALA A 1166 31.31 -68.02 28.04
C ALA A 1166 31.15 -69.38 27.34
N ASP A 1167 31.76 -70.44 27.89
CA ASP A 1167 32.03 -71.69 27.17
C ASP A 1167 31.33 -72.92 27.81
N THR A 1168 30.98 -72.85 29.09
CA THR A 1168 30.35 -73.95 29.83
C THR A 1168 29.50 -73.45 31.00
N TRP A 1169 28.68 -74.31 31.58
CA TRP A 1169 27.83 -73.97 32.72
C TRP A 1169 28.63 -73.40 33.90
N ALA A 1170 28.25 -72.19 34.31
CA ALA A 1170 28.89 -71.48 35.41
C ALA A 1170 28.61 -72.12 36.77
N SER A 1171 29.59 -72.00 37.66
CA SER A 1171 29.56 -72.43 39.05
C SER A 1171 30.54 -71.58 39.85
N LYS A 1172 30.46 -71.63 41.19
CA LYS A 1172 31.34 -70.84 42.08
C LYS A 1172 32.84 -71.09 41.86
N ALA A 1173 33.21 -72.23 41.25
CA ALA A 1173 34.59 -72.66 41.03
C ALA A 1173 35.12 -72.45 39.58
N ASN A 1174 34.26 -72.30 38.57
CA ASN A 1174 34.67 -72.17 37.16
C ASN A 1174 34.10 -70.92 36.46
N ALA A 1175 33.41 -70.04 37.18
CA ALA A 1175 32.95 -68.77 36.63
C ALA A 1175 34.15 -67.91 36.18
N GLN A 1176 34.07 -67.35 34.98
CA GLN A 1176 35.03 -66.36 34.48
C GLN A 1176 34.80 -65.00 35.17
N TYR A 1177 33.53 -64.67 35.44
CA TYR A 1177 33.12 -63.47 36.14
C TYR A 1177 32.00 -63.80 37.13
N LYS A 1178 31.93 -63.09 38.26
CA LYS A 1178 30.91 -63.29 39.30
C LYS A 1178 30.63 -62.02 40.10
N SER A 1179 29.41 -61.88 40.62
CA SER A 1179 29.05 -60.87 41.63
C SER A 1179 29.35 -61.36 43.06
N GLY A 1180 28.96 -60.57 44.06
CA GLY A 1180 28.85 -61.04 45.45
C GLY A 1180 27.66 -61.99 45.64
N GLU A 1181 27.50 -62.55 46.84
CA GLU A 1181 26.32 -63.36 47.21
C GLU A 1181 25.39 -62.66 48.21
N ALA A 1182 25.82 -61.56 48.84
CA ALA A 1182 25.04 -60.90 49.89
C ALA A 1182 24.00 -59.94 49.31
N GLY A 1183 22.73 -60.12 49.66
CA GLY A 1183 21.59 -59.37 49.15
C GLY A 1183 21.12 -59.82 47.75
N THR A 1184 19.88 -59.44 47.40
CA THR A 1184 19.27 -59.75 46.10
C THR A 1184 19.69 -58.79 44.99
N ALA A 1185 20.08 -57.57 45.34
CA ALA A 1185 20.59 -56.56 44.42
C ALA A 1185 22.04 -56.89 44.00
N GLN A 1186 22.22 -57.38 42.77
CA GLN A 1186 23.53 -57.66 42.18
C GLN A 1186 23.60 -57.10 40.76
N SER A 1187 24.77 -56.60 40.38
CA SER A 1187 25.09 -56.28 38.98
C SER A 1187 26.40 -56.95 38.59
N LEU A 1188 26.46 -57.47 37.36
CA LEU A 1188 27.65 -58.05 36.76
C LEU A 1188 27.72 -57.67 35.29
N VAL A 1189 28.74 -56.90 34.92
CA VAL A 1189 29.01 -56.53 33.51
C VAL A 1189 30.11 -57.43 32.95
N VAL A 1190 29.90 -57.99 31.76
CA VAL A 1190 30.86 -58.86 31.07
C VAL A 1190 30.89 -58.56 29.57
N THR A 1191 32.06 -58.59 28.94
CA THR A 1191 32.16 -58.57 27.48
C THR A 1191 32.16 -60.01 26.96
N ALA A 1192 31.28 -60.30 25.99
CA ALA A 1192 31.06 -61.62 25.46
C ALA A 1192 31.08 -61.63 23.93
N ASN A 1193 31.76 -62.62 23.35
CA ASN A 1193 31.76 -62.83 21.91
C ASN A 1193 30.45 -63.47 21.42
N ARG A 1194 30.27 -63.63 20.11
CA ARG A 1194 29.11 -64.26 19.49
C ARG A 1194 28.97 -65.73 19.90
N GLY A 1195 27.75 -66.15 20.24
CA GLY A 1195 27.44 -67.52 20.61
C GLY A 1195 26.61 -67.64 21.90
N TRP A 1196 26.39 -68.88 22.35
CA TRP A 1196 25.72 -69.16 23.62
C TRP A 1196 26.63 -68.84 24.81
N ARG A 1197 26.10 -68.12 25.79
CA ARG A 1197 26.78 -67.78 27.05
C ARG A 1197 25.99 -68.33 28.22
N TYR A 1198 26.70 -68.85 29.22
CA TYR A 1198 26.09 -69.60 30.32
C TYR A 1198 26.17 -68.79 31.62
N ILE A 1199 25.02 -68.65 32.24
CA ILE A 1199 24.79 -67.87 33.44
C ILE A 1199 24.30 -68.84 34.50
N THR A 1200 24.68 -68.64 35.75
CA THR A 1200 24.11 -69.38 36.87
C THR A 1200 23.96 -68.44 38.05
N LEU A 1201 22.78 -68.44 38.63
CA LEU A 1201 22.49 -67.72 39.85
C LEU A 1201 22.56 -68.73 40.98
N ASN A 1202 23.34 -68.44 42.01
CA ASN A 1202 23.68 -69.44 43.03
C ASN A 1202 23.98 -68.75 44.35
N THR A 1203 23.61 -69.38 45.45
CA THR A 1203 23.83 -68.89 46.81
C THR A 1203 24.10 -70.07 47.75
N ASN A 1204 24.52 -69.82 48.98
CA ASN A 1204 24.59 -70.84 50.01
C ASN A 1204 23.25 -70.99 50.78
N THR A 1205 22.28 -70.09 50.55
CA THR A 1205 20.95 -70.07 51.17
C THR A 1205 19.85 -70.26 50.10
N ASN A 1206 18.68 -69.62 50.22
CA ASN A 1206 17.66 -69.54 49.18
C ASN A 1206 17.23 -68.08 49.04
N PHE A 1207 16.81 -67.69 47.83
CA PHE A 1207 16.14 -66.42 47.54
C PHE A 1207 14.74 -66.67 46.98
N LYS A 1208 13.86 -65.66 47.03
CA LYS A 1208 12.51 -65.66 46.44
C LYS A 1208 12.13 -64.26 45.95
N GLY A 1209 11.27 -64.18 44.94
CA GLY A 1209 10.71 -62.90 44.48
C GLY A 1209 11.72 -61.96 43.84
N VAL A 1210 12.88 -62.47 43.42
CA VAL A 1210 13.97 -61.68 42.84
C VAL A 1210 13.71 -61.51 41.35
N THR A 1211 13.78 -60.28 40.85
CA THR A 1211 13.75 -60.01 39.41
C THR A 1211 15.17 -60.14 38.86
N PHE A 1212 15.36 -60.85 37.76
CA PHE A 1212 16.63 -60.98 37.05
C PHE A 1212 16.49 -60.61 35.57
N SER A 1213 17.48 -59.89 35.04
CA SER A 1213 17.52 -59.49 33.63
C SER A 1213 18.94 -59.57 33.07
N VAL A 1214 19.03 -59.69 31.75
CA VAL A 1214 20.28 -59.60 30.99
C VAL A 1214 20.07 -58.65 29.82
N LYS A 1215 20.77 -57.54 29.81
CA LYS A 1215 20.77 -56.55 28.72
C LYS A 1215 22.05 -56.68 27.89
N ALA A 1216 21.96 -56.36 26.61
CA ALA A 1216 23.10 -56.28 25.71
C ALA A 1216 23.26 -54.83 25.21
N HIS A 1217 24.51 -54.41 25.10
CA HIS A 1217 24.96 -53.10 24.64
C HIS A 1217 26.02 -53.28 23.54
#